data_AF-A0A2E9V812-F1
#
_entry.id   AF-A0A2E9V812-F1
#
_cell.length_a   1.000
_cell.length_b   1.000
_cell.length_c   1.000
_cell.angle_alpha   90.00
_cell.angle_beta   90.00
_cell.angle_gamma   90.00
#
_symmetry.space_group_name_H-M   'P 1'
#
loop_
_entity.id
_entity.type
_entity.pdbx_description
1 polymer ?
#
loop_
_entity_poly.entity_id
_entity_poly.type
_entity_poly.pdbx_seq_one_letter_code
_entity_poly.pdbx_strand_id
1 'polypeptide(L)'
;MKYKRYAHKDITIDGFDSLRKALGTIVKVKAHSPPHPYVLTPREEFYYLDRTTEAFTINNFDFTDERGLSTRYATIEHDIGNKYRIFDKFLTNPAKIVPIDEEKLLPNFRVPFRIIVNEELTRGDKYWYTVFMGGKVNDVNFPKLVELDKVFYNLFFRYYLYEPRHIYTGEGYRGSDWWGEQKFYNITCKYPDYNKYVSNYQQWASDKHELLLPSMLFEMQVRSDRIDIPSIAERSEAAAAESAAIMADARSPAHGERKILENFKDQTESYIDLLNYYFPKNYPVEDELNIYAGAELFPGSGENVETIEMFVNDGTLGLEKDEYFGDRWIYNWNPSTELKNKVINAQKNIFITSDYLAYTAEALRYRIQIQEGVERFKFKQQTSNLNYVYVDFDRDYDPYGWYASATGWRSNHDSIRTLETEEYRARYDFRDILDRNDLSTKFLETIKDMEEGAITDISYTNDPIKASTFHWRPAPDMPSANAGDYYIDNIKLQTLDYFEFLTYIYNNHSTAINDDYVTLGPLVGGYRPAPTPSAERSRTAEDRLSYGDNLLYRYATSKNISSAIAQSIEKIRKYYERLLPHSLESSVSPDEGLSHSSVPELDNLIFEKIVDINSQHIDVLGYKIEKTGGKQTGDSRTQNHIQNFWIWNRGKDGGFTPEKTLMLADSQVKIGHSYTYTAYAYLTVLGMKYKYSDFRLTKMTNAYDLELSERGFEIDGELDLYCVQFYDPTDMIIKPQNLTISSVGERNPEGYEFSNLAEYNTFATSEFDILDSPQAADFHLNFEPCLKIVKVPIFQKTVTVYDNPGNKISVEPFHVINNDNKIGFNIVQDNFRPSKYPAVITPNDQTIKDNYLHTKNLKDTDINELFSESPARYLEVYRTRTKPTSYQSFASSIVSKIDLRLENTHFNRTDYSLVDQITPNVKYYYLFRLVTENNMPGHVSTIYEATLVDDGGYKYTKFNTFDSSQFIVDNFQETSKSFKKILKLEPNINQLTLDTADADFTKRARDQLDNVKIGNSEKSIFDGKKFKIRLTSKKTGKKTDLNVTFNLKNKVLY
;
A
#
# COMPACT_ATOMS: atom_id res chain seq x y z
N MET A 1 -27.50 -34.50 33.72
CA MET A 1 -26.03 -34.58 33.79
C MET A 1 -25.44 -33.32 33.17
N LYS A 2 -25.23 -32.26 33.97
CA LYS A 2 -24.44 -31.09 33.56
C LYS A 2 -22.98 -31.41 33.90
N TYR A 3 -22.27 -32.08 33.01
CA TYR A 3 -20.82 -32.20 33.17
C TYR A 3 -20.23 -30.81 32.96
N LYS A 4 -19.83 -30.14 34.07
CA LYS A 4 -18.98 -28.95 34.03
C LYS A 4 -17.60 -29.39 33.51
N ARG A 5 -17.41 -29.36 32.20
CA ARG A 5 -16.16 -29.73 31.53
C ARG A 5 -15.21 -28.52 31.50
N TYR A 6 -13.91 -28.79 31.61
CA TYR A 6 -12.85 -27.79 31.57
C TYR A 6 -12.14 -27.82 30.23
N ALA A 7 -11.89 -26.64 29.68
CA ALA A 7 -11.02 -26.50 28.53
C ALA A 7 -9.56 -26.49 29.02
N HIS A 8 -8.75 -27.41 28.48
CA HIS A 8 -7.30 -27.45 28.72
C HIS A 8 -6.58 -27.51 27.37
N LYS A 9 -5.45 -26.81 27.26
CA LYS A 9 -4.59 -26.86 26.08
C LYS A 9 -3.13 -27.01 26.52
N ASP A 10 -2.48 -28.06 26.02
CA ASP A 10 -1.05 -28.29 26.23
C ASP A 10 -0.22 -27.26 25.48
N ILE A 11 0.88 -26.80 26.09
CA ILE A 11 1.77 -25.82 25.47
C ILE A 11 2.76 -26.56 24.55
N THR A 12 2.38 -26.76 23.30
CA THR A 12 3.29 -27.27 22.25
C THR A 12 4.14 -26.16 21.62
N ILE A 13 5.24 -26.51 20.94
CA ILE A 13 6.21 -25.57 20.35
C ILE A 13 5.56 -24.65 19.30
N ASP A 14 4.54 -25.12 18.58
CA ASP A 14 4.00 -24.43 17.40
C ASP A 14 2.75 -23.58 17.68
N GLY A 15 2.11 -23.72 18.85
CA GLY A 15 0.73 -23.22 19.08
C GLY A 15 0.56 -21.96 19.93
N PHE A 16 1.61 -21.35 20.48
CA PHE A 16 1.45 -20.43 21.62
C PHE A 16 2.18 -19.08 21.56
N ASP A 17 2.29 -18.49 20.37
CA ASP A 17 2.89 -17.16 20.24
C ASP A 17 2.00 -16.05 20.85
N SER A 18 0.67 -16.18 20.81
CA SER A 18 -0.28 -15.10 21.18
C SER A 18 -0.48 -14.91 22.70
N LEU A 19 -0.55 -15.98 23.51
CA LEU A 19 -0.69 -15.87 24.97
C LEU A 19 0.65 -15.62 25.67
N ARG A 20 1.76 -16.17 25.14
CA ARG A 20 3.12 -15.79 25.56
C ARG A 20 3.37 -14.29 25.32
N LYS A 21 2.86 -13.75 24.19
CA LYS A 21 2.82 -12.30 23.93
C LYS A 21 1.93 -11.55 24.91
N ALA A 22 0.77 -12.10 25.29
CA ALA A 22 -0.13 -11.47 26.26
C ALA A 22 0.53 -11.34 27.64
N LEU A 23 1.27 -12.37 28.07
CA LEU A 23 2.08 -12.38 29.29
C LEU A 23 3.41 -11.61 29.16
N GLY A 24 3.69 -10.97 28.01
CA GLY A 24 4.87 -10.11 27.83
C GLY A 24 6.21 -10.86 27.73
N THR A 25 6.23 -12.15 27.38
CA THR A 25 7.45 -12.99 27.44
C THR A 25 8.40 -12.87 26.23
N ILE A 26 8.11 -12.05 25.21
CA ILE A 26 8.90 -12.03 23.96
C ILE A 26 9.91 -10.86 23.89
N VAL A 27 11.18 -11.16 23.57
CA VAL A 27 12.24 -10.15 23.30
C VAL A 27 12.72 -10.23 21.83
N LYS A 28 13.03 -9.06 21.23
CA LYS A 28 13.65 -8.95 19.90
C LYS A 28 15.17 -9.14 20.00
N VAL A 29 15.74 -10.05 19.23
CA VAL A 29 17.21 -10.18 19.08
C VAL A 29 17.62 -9.86 17.65
N LYS A 30 18.65 -9.03 17.52
CA LYS A 30 19.25 -8.61 16.25
C LYS A 30 20.29 -9.64 15.82
N ALA A 31 20.00 -10.47 14.82
CA ALA A 31 20.99 -11.35 14.23
C ALA A 31 21.60 -10.70 12.99
N HIS A 32 22.90 -10.90 12.79
CA HIS A 32 23.58 -10.55 11.54
C HIS A 32 23.76 -11.84 10.74
N SER A 33 22.91 -12.06 9.73
CA SER A 33 23.16 -13.12 8.76
C SER A 33 24.38 -12.75 7.90
N PRO A 34 25.38 -13.64 7.72
CA PRO A 34 26.44 -13.41 6.75
C PRO A 34 25.86 -13.29 5.34
N PRO A 35 26.51 -12.54 4.43
CA PRO A 35 25.96 -12.25 3.11
C PRO A 35 25.69 -13.53 2.31
N HIS A 36 24.42 -13.70 1.91
CA HIS A 36 24.01 -14.73 0.96
C HIS A 36 24.62 -14.42 -0.42
N PRO A 37 25.14 -15.40 -1.19
CA PRO A 37 25.83 -15.15 -2.46
C PRO A 37 24.98 -14.49 -3.56
N TYR A 38 23.67 -14.37 -3.36
CA TYR A 38 22.73 -13.74 -4.29
C TYR A 38 22.10 -12.43 -3.78
N VAL A 39 22.49 -11.94 -2.59
CA VAL A 39 21.97 -10.67 -2.02
C VAL A 39 23.14 -9.76 -1.69
N LEU A 40 23.28 -8.67 -2.44
CA LEU A 40 24.43 -7.74 -2.37
C LEU A 40 24.41 -6.78 -1.16
N THR A 41 23.42 -6.89 -0.26
CA THR A 41 23.33 -6.11 0.98
C THR A 41 23.15 -7.04 2.19
N PRO A 42 23.85 -6.80 3.31
CA PRO A 42 23.53 -7.46 4.57
C PRO A 42 22.08 -7.19 4.93
N ARG A 43 21.26 -8.22 5.10
CA ARG A 43 19.91 -8.07 5.65
C ARG A 43 19.99 -8.13 7.17
N GLU A 44 19.39 -7.14 7.82
CA GLU A 44 19.13 -7.21 9.25
C GLU A 44 17.91 -8.11 9.45
N GLU A 45 18.11 -9.30 10.02
CA GLU A 45 17.02 -10.22 10.36
C GLU A 45 16.78 -10.16 11.87
N PHE A 46 15.53 -9.93 12.27
CA PHE A 46 15.11 -9.92 13.65
C PHE A 46 14.51 -11.30 13.98
N TYR A 47 15.08 -11.99 14.96
CA TYR A 47 14.49 -13.20 15.51
C TYR A 47 13.84 -12.89 16.86
N TYR A 48 12.69 -13.52 17.10
CA TYR A 48 12.06 -13.55 18.42
C TYR A 48 12.82 -14.58 19.26
N LEU A 49 13.53 -14.11 20.28
CA LEU A 49 14.31 -14.97 21.17
C LEU A 49 13.98 -14.63 22.62
N ASP A 50 13.81 -15.68 23.41
CA ASP A 50 13.47 -15.59 24.81
C ASP A 50 14.76 -15.46 25.67
N ARG A 51 14.69 -14.74 26.80
CA ARG A 51 15.81 -13.97 27.40
C ARG A 51 16.70 -14.74 28.38
N THR A 52 17.97 -15.04 28.05
CA THR A 52 19.17 -15.01 28.95
C THR A 52 20.44 -15.46 28.22
N THR A 53 21.58 -14.85 28.56
CA THR A 53 22.90 -14.98 27.93
C THR A 53 23.61 -16.31 28.24
N GLU A 54 24.17 -16.95 27.21
CA GLU A 54 25.57 -17.38 27.08
C GLU A 54 25.85 -17.72 25.58
N ALA A 55 27.12 -17.74 25.18
CA ALA A 55 27.57 -17.66 23.79
C ALA A 55 26.92 -18.64 22.80
N PHE A 56 26.58 -18.15 21.61
CA PHE A 56 26.11 -18.94 20.47
C PHE A 56 27.25 -19.82 19.93
N THR A 57 27.01 -21.13 19.76
CA THR A 57 27.90 -22.01 18.99
C THR A 57 27.23 -22.33 17.66
N ILE A 58 27.81 -21.87 16.54
CA ILE A 58 27.33 -22.20 15.20
C ILE A 58 28.02 -23.51 14.79
N ASN A 59 27.28 -24.61 14.77
CA ASN A 59 27.74 -25.87 14.19
C ASN A 59 27.44 -25.87 12.70
N ASN A 60 28.48 -25.75 11.86
CA ASN A 60 28.34 -25.90 10.43
C ASN A 60 28.38 -27.39 10.09
N PHE A 61 27.29 -27.92 9.54
CA PHE A 61 27.26 -29.26 8.97
C PHE A 61 27.26 -29.17 7.44
N ASP A 62 28.22 -29.86 6.82
CA ASP A 62 28.22 -30.07 5.37
C ASP A 62 27.44 -31.36 5.09
N PHE A 63 26.22 -31.24 4.59
CA PHE A 63 25.45 -32.37 4.08
C PHE A 63 25.61 -32.43 2.56
N THR A 64 26.06 -33.57 2.06
CA THR A 64 26.14 -33.85 0.62
C THR A 64 25.08 -34.89 0.31
N ASP A 65 24.09 -34.54 -0.51
CA ASP A 65 23.10 -35.54 -0.95
C ASP A 65 23.71 -36.52 -1.96
N GLU A 66 22.95 -37.57 -2.29
CA GLU A 66 23.35 -38.62 -3.22
C GLU A 66 23.67 -38.11 -4.65
N ARG A 67 23.34 -36.85 -4.94
CA ARG A 67 23.59 -36.16 -6.22
C ARG A 67 24.80 -35.22 -6.17
N GLY A 68 25.53 -35.18 -5.05
CA GLY A 68 26.74 -34.38 -4.91
C GLY A 68 26.50 -32.90 -4.63
N LEU A 69 25.27 -32.48 -4.31
CA LEU A 69 24.96 -31.10 -3.94
C LEU A 69 25.28 -30.88 -2.46
N SER A 70 26.37 -30.15 -2.20
CA SER A 70 26.77 -29.71 -0.87
C SER A 70 25.94 -28.50 -0.46
N THR A 71 25.05 -28.67 0.50
CA THR A 71 24.26 -27.57 1.06
C THR A 71 24.78 -27.28 2.46
N ARG A 72 25.29 -26.06 2.69
CA ARG A 72 25.70 -25.62 4.03
C ARG A 72 24.46 -25.21 4.81
N TYR A 73 24.11 -26.01 5.80
CA TYR A 73 23.15 -25.62 6.81
C TYR A 73 23.91 -25.08 8.02
N ALA A 74 23.63 -23.82 8.39
CA ALA A 74 23.91 -23.34 9.73
C ALA A 74 22.74 -23.79 10.60
N THR A 75 22.89 -24.92 11.29
CA THR A 75 21.89 -25.34 12.28
C THR A 75 22.21 -24.58 13.57
N ILE A 76 21.32 -23.68 13.98
CA ILE A 76 21.33 -23.15 15.34
C ILE A 76 20.74 -24.26 16.22
N GLU A 77 21.59 -25.05 16.88
CA GLU A 77 21.12 -25.96 17.94
C GLU A 77 20.55 -25.10 19.08
N HIS A 78 19.23 -25.08 19.19
CA HIS A 78 18.49 -24.35 20.20
C HIS A 78 18.51 -25.11 21.54
N ASP A 79 19.46 -24.79 22.43
CA ASP A 79 19.34 -25.10 23.88
C ASP A 79 18.42 -24.10 24.62
N ILE A 80 17.64 -23.34 23.85
CA ILE A 80 16.67 -22.34 24.30
C ILE A 80 15.31 -23.01 24.56
N GLY A 81 15.04 -24.18 23.95
CA GLY A 81 13.75 -24.88 24.04
C GLY A 81 13.36 -25.33 25.44
N ASN A 82 14.33 -25.59 26.33
CA ASN A 82 14.05 -26.08 27.68
C ASN A 82 14.00 -24.98 28.76
N LYS A 83 14.50 -23.76 28.51
CA LYS A 83 14.50 -22.70 29.54
C LYS A 83 13.18 -21.94 29.67
N TYR A 84 12.28 -22.04 28.69
CA TYR A 84 11.01 -21.28 28.63
C TYR A 84 9.75 -22.14 28.57
N ARG A 85 9.89 -23.43 28.85
CA ARG A 85 8.77 -24.33 29.15
C ARG A 85 8.28 -24.17 30.59
N ILE A 86 8.51 -23.03 31.26
CA ILE A 86 8.13 -22.83 32.68
C ILE A 86 6.64 -23.09 32.91
N PHE A 87 5.81 -22.87 31.89
CA PHE A 87 4.39 -23.20 31.92
C PHE A 87 4.16 -24.50 31.16
N ASP A 88 3.35 -25.39 31.74
CA ASP A 88 2.94 -26.66 31.14
C ASP A 88 1.61 -26.53 30.39
N LYS A 89 0.58 -26.03 31.10
CA LYS A 89 -0.80 -25.97 30.63
C LYS A 89 -1.49 -24.68 31.05
N PHE A 90 -2.44 -24.25 30.22
CA PHE A 90 -3.44 -23.24 30.58
C PHE A 90 -4.80 -23.91 30.73
N LEU A 91 -5.49 -23.56 31.81
CA LEU A 91 -6.83 -24.04 32.11
C LEU A 91 -7.79 -22.85 32.21
N THR A 92 -8.99 -23.00 31.66
CA THR A 92 -10.10 -22.08 31.88
C THR A 92 -11.40 -22.87 32.02
N ASN A 93 -12.38 -22.27 32.69
CA ASN A 93 -13.73 -22.81 32.74
C ASN A 93 -14.67 -21.86 31.99
N PRO A 94 -15.07 -22.21 30.75
CA PRO A 94 -15.93 -21.35 29.96
C PRO A 94 -17.29 -21.07 30.61
N ALA A 95 -17.79 -21.96 31.47
CA ALA A 95 -19.03 -21.76 32.22
C ALA A 95 -18.91 -20.73 33.36
N LYS A 96 -17.71 -20.26 33.66
CA LYS A 96 -17.43 -19.19 34.64
C LYS A 96 -17.10 -17.85 33.99
N ILE A 97 -17.27 -17.74 32.67
CA ILE A 97 -17.21 -16.45 31.99
C ILE A 97 -18.43 -15.64 32.42
N VAL A 98 -18.18 -14.51 33.08
CA VAL A 98 -19.24 -13.62 33.56
C VAL A 98 -19.08 -12.22 32.97
N PRO A 99 -20.18 -11.50 32.69
CA PRO A 99 -20.08 -10.09 32.36
C PRO A 99 -19.46 -9.31 33.54
N ILE A 100 -18.59 -8.34 33.26
CA ILE A 100 -18.03 -7.47 34.32
C ILE A 100 -19.08 -6.44 34.76
N ASP A 101 -19.81 -5.91 33.79
CA ASP A 101 -20.81 -4.86 33.94
C ASP A 101 -21.86 -5.02 32.84
N GLU A 102 -23.08 -5.42 33.23
CA GLU A 102 -24.21 -5.62 32.32
C GLU A 102 -24.82 -4.30 31.82
N GLU A 103 -24.52 -3.16 32.46
CA GLU A 103 -25.02 -1.84 32.05
C GLU A 103 -24.20 -1.23 30.91
N LYS A 104 -22.99 -1.75 30.66
CA LYS A 104 -22.15 -1.30 29.56
C LYS A 104 -22.70 -1.78 28.22
N LEU A 105 -22.77 -0.85 27.27
CA LEU A 105 -23.20 -1.11 25.90
C LEU A 105 -22.30 -2.10 25.15
N LEU A 106 -20.98 -2.02 25.39
CA LEU A 106 -20.03 -2.98 24.83
C LEU A 106 -19.90 -4.19 25.76
N PRO A 107 -20.00 -5.41 25.21
CA PRO A 107 -19.90 -6.62 26.02
C PRO A 107 -18.50 -6.68 26.63
N ASN A 108 -18.44 -7.03 27.90
CA ASN A 108 -17.20 -7.09 28.65
C ASN A 108 -17.24 -8.36 29.48
N PHE A 109 -16.13 -9.06 29.56
CA PHE A 109 -16.11 -10.39 30.17
C PHE A 109 -14.95 -10.54 31.11
N ARG A 110 -15.22 -11.23 32.22
CA ARG A 110 -14.23 -11.73 33.16
C ARG A 110 -14.09 -13.23 32.93
N VAL A 111 -12.88 -13.65 32.56
CA VAL A 111 -12.59 -15.06 32.31
C VAL A 111 -11.54 -15.55 33.31
N PRO A 112 -11.83 -16.57 34.12
CA PRO A 112 -10.84 -17.15 35.02
C PRO A 112 -9.87 -18.03 34.24
N PHE A 113 -8.57 -17.81 34.47
CA PHE A 113 -7.50 -18.63 33.93
C PHE A 113 -6.65 -19.19 35.07
N ARG A 114 -6.15 -20.41 34.88
CA ARG A 114 -5.11 -21.04 35.69
C ARG A 114 -3.93 -21.39 34.80
N ILE A 115 -2.73 -21.05 35.24
CA ILE A 115 -1.48 -21.49 34.64
C ILE A 115 -0.90 -22.57 35.53
N ILE A 116 -0.50 -23.69 34.94
CA ILE A 116 0.19 -24.78 35.62
C ILE A 116 1.68 -24.70 35.29
N VAL A 117 2.55 -24.81 36.29
CA VAL A 117 4.00 -24.85 36.09
C VAL A 117 4.41 -26.20 35.49
N ASN A 118 5.40 -26.19 34.62
CA ASN A 118 6.06 -27.42 34.19
C ASN A 118 6.92 -27.95 35.34
N GLU A 119 6.57 -29.15 35.80
CA GLU A 119 7.16 -29.79 36.97
C GLU A 119 8.68 -29.91 36.87
N GLU A 120 9.20 -30.27 35.69
CA GLU A 120 10.64 -30.43 35.41
C GLU A 120 11.43 -29.12 35.62
N LEU A 121 10.74 -27.97 35.58
CA LEU A 121 11.33 -26.64 35.66
C LEU A 121 10.97 -25.89 36.94
N THR A 122 10.34 -26.57 37.90
CA THR A 122 9.98 -25.99 39.20
C THR A 122 11.24 -25.69 40.02
N ARG A 123 11.28 -24.52 40.66
CA ARG A 123 12.42 -24.09 41.51
C ARG A 123 11.97 -23.47 42.83
N GLY A 124 10.82 -23.91 43.34
CA GLY A 124 10.22 -23.49 44.61
C GLY A 124 9.45 -22.16 44.55
N ASP A 125 8.73 -21.86 45.63
CA ASP A 125 7.75 -20.75 45.68
C ASP A 125 8.35 -19.38 45.39
N LYS A 126 9.59 -19.13 45.85
CA LYS A 126 10.30 -17.87 45.61
C LYS A 126 10.58 -17.66 44.12
N TYR A 127 10.92 -18.72 43.39
CA TYR A 127 11.12 -18.65 41.95
C TYR A 127 9.81 -18.32 41.25
N TRP A 128 8.73 -19.04 41.58
CA TRP A 128 7.40 -18.82 41.02
C TRP A 128 6.89 -17.40 41.26
N TYR A 129 7.04 -16.88 42.47
CA TYR A 129 6.75 -15.49 42.80
C TYR A 129 7.53 -14.52 41.90
N THR A 130 8.85 -14.74 41.78
CA THR A 130 9.73 -13.85 41.02
C THR A 130 9.45 -13.88 39.52
N VAL A 131 9.00 -15.01 38.97
CA VAL A 131 8.57 -15.13 37.58
C VAL A 131 7.40 -14.19 37.28
N PHE A 132 6.37 -14.12 38.13
CA PHE A 132 5.20 -13.28 37.87
C PHE A 132 5.35 -11.84 38.34
N MET A 133 5.94 -11.64 39.53
CA MET A 133 6.03 -10.33 40.18
C MET A 133 7.30 -9.56 39.80
N GLY A 134 8.21 -10.20 39.08
CA GLY A 134 9.52 -9.68 38.74
C GLY A 134 10.50 -9.74 39.93
N GLY A 135 11.78 -9.51 39.65
CA GLY A 135 12.84 -9.51 40.65
C GLY A 135 14.03 -10.38 40.24
N LYS A 136 14.92 -10.66 41.19
CA LYS A 136 16.17 -11.39 40.92
C LYS A 136 16.15 -12.76 41.59
N VAL A 137 16.30 -13.83 40.80
CA VAL A 137 16.62 -15.17 41.31
C VAL A 137 18.03 -15.53 40.85
N ASN A 138 18.92 -15.77 41.80
CA ASN A 138 20.36 -15.92 41.54
C ASN A 138 20.91 -14.68 40.81
N ASP A 139 21.49 -14.85 39.63
CA ASP A 139 22.02 -13.77 38.78
C ASP A 139 21.13 -13.38 37.60
N VAL A 140 19.91 -13.94 37.54
CA VAL A 140 18.94 -13.66 36.49
C VAL A 140 17.87 -12.69 37.00
N ASN A 141 17.65 -11.62 36.24
CA ASN A 141 16.60 -10.64 36.51
C ASN A 141 15.36 -10.96 35.68
N PHE A 142 14.26 -11.28 36.34
CA PHE A 142 12.97 -11.56 35.73
C PHE A 142 12.14 -10.27 35.64
N PRO A 143 11.61 -9.91 34.46
CA PRO A 143 10.62 -8.86 34.37
C PRO A 143 9.32 -9.30 35.04
N LYS A 144 8.52 -8.34 35.48
CA LYS A 144 7.15 -8.60 35.94
C LYS A 144 6.30 -9.06 34.76
N LEU A 145 5.76 -10.28 34.81
CA LEU A 145 4.90 -10.81 33.74
C LEU A 145 3.45 -10.32 33.85
N VAL A 146 3.02 -9.92 35.04
CA VAL A 146 1.64 -9.47 35.29
C VAL A 146 1.63 -8.04 35.82
N GLU A 147 1.22 -7.10 34.98
CA GLU A 147 1.02 -5.69 35.34
C GLU A 147 -0.48 -5.45 35.59
N LEU A 148 -0.91 -5.57 36.85
CA LEU A 148 -2.32 -5.48 37.27
C LEU A 148 -2.96 -4.11 37.00
N ASP A 149 -2.15 -3.06 36.94
CA ASP A 149 -2.54 -1.68 36.70
C ASP A 149 -2.58 -1.30 35.21
N LYS A 150 -2.08 -2.17 34.33
CA LYS A 150 -1.96 -1.89 32.91
C LYS A 150 -3.08 -2.50 32.09
N VAL A 151 -3.60 -1.70 31.18
CA VAL A 151 -4.49 -2.16 30.10
C VAL A 151 -3.64 -2.43 28.87
N PHE A 152 -3.76 -3.64 28.36
CA PHE A 152 -3.09 -4.08 27.14
C PHE A 152 -4.07 -4.04 25.98
N TYR A 153 -3.56 -3.75 24.78
CA TYR A 153 -4.33 -3.79 23.55
C TYR A 153 -3.79 -4.92 22.67
N ASN A 154 -4.68 -5.81 22.22
CA ASN A 154 -4.37 -6.78 21.19
C ASN A 154 -4.97 -6.26 19.88
N LEU A 155 -4.22 -5.40 19.19
CA LEU A 155 -4.52 -4.97 17.83
C LEU A 155 -3.61 -5.78 16.89
N PHE A 156 -4.22 -6.63 16.09
CA PHE A 156 -3.57 -7.46 15.10
C PHE A 156 -4.36 -7.35 13.81
N PHE A 157 -3.72 -7.02 12.71
CA PHE A 157 -4.40 -7.07 11.43
C PHE A 157 -3.50 -7.66 10.36
N ARG A 158 -4.10 -8.47 9.47
CA ARG A 158 -3.42 -8.91 8.26
C ARG A 158 -3.69 -7.87 7.20
N TYR A 159 -2.66 -7.11 6.87
CA TYR A 159 -2.74 -6.17 5.77
C TYR A 159 -1.88 -6.67 4.63
N TYR A 160 -2.50 -6.74 3.47
CA TYR A 160 -1.79 -6.95 2.23
C TYR A 160 -1.10 -5.62 1.90
N LEU A 161 0.09 -5.38 2.46
CA LEU A 161 1.03 -4.48 1.80
C LEU A 161 1.34 -5.16 0.47
N TYR A 162 0.63 -4.73 -0.58
CA TYR A 162 0.93 -5.13 -1.94
C TYR A 162 2.29 -4.53 -2.27
N GLU A 163 3.37 -5.21 -1.88
CA GLU A 163 4.68 -4.87 -2.39
C GLU A 163 4.61 -4.88 -3.93
N PRO A 164 5.22 -3.90 -4.61
CA PRO A 164 5.33 -3.93 -6.06
C PRO A 164 6.08 -5.21 -6.41
N ARG A 165 5.36 -6.26 -6.83
CA ARG A 165 6.03 -7.45 -7.36
C ARG A 165 6.95 -6.98 -8.46
N HIS A 166 8.20 -7.42 -8.39
CA HIS A 166 9.06 -7.48 -9.56
C HIS A 166 8.23 -8.05 -10.70
N ILE A 167 8.00 -7.24 -11.74
CA ILE A 167 7.42 -7.66 -13.00
C ILE A 167 8.32 -8.79 -13.50
N TYR A 168 7.91 -10.03 -13.26
CA TYR A 168 8.51 -11.17 -13.95
C TYR A 168 8.12 -10.98 -15.40
N THR A 169 9.09 -10.62 -16.22
CA THR A 169 8.96 -10.49 -17.66
C THR A 169 8.42 -11.82 -18.20
N GLY A 170 7.13 -11.80 -18.56
CA GLY A 170 6.43 -12.95 -19.10
C GLY A 170 6.95 -13.30 -20.49
N GLU A 171 8.04 -14.06 -20.57
CA GLU A 171 8.38 -14.80 -21.78
C GLU A 171 7.99 -16.29 -21.71
N GLY A 172 7.40 -16.76 -20.60
CA GLY A 172 7.15 -18.19 -20.37
C GLY A 172 5.71 -18.69 -20.29
N TYR A 173 4.71 -17.82 -20.04
CA TYR A 173 3.33 -18.27 -19.76
C TYR A 173 2.32 -17.71 -20.77
N ARG A 174 2.09 -18.45 -21.85
CA ARG A 174 0.99 -18.24 -22.81
C ARG A 174 -0.26 -19.09 -22.51
N GLY A 175 -0.40 -19.57 -21.27
CA GLY A 175 -1.39 -20.59 -20.92
C GLY A 175 -2.36 -20.18 -19.82
N SER A 176 -3.14 -19.10 -20.04
CA SER A 176 -4.53 -18.89 -19.56
C SER A 176 -4.81 -17.38 -19.43
N ASP A 177 -5.70 -16.86 -20.27
CA ASP A 177 -6.13 -15.44 -20.31
C ASP A 177 -6.90 -14.96 -19.06
N TRP A 178 -6.93 -15.75 -17.98
CA TRP A 178 -7.67 -15.47 -16.75
C TRP A 178 -6.83 -14.84 -15.63
N TRP A 179 -5.51 -14.75 -15.80
CA TRP A 179 -4.63 -14.03 -14.89
C TRP A 179 -4.13 -12.76 -15.57
N GLY A 180 -5.03 -11.77 -15.70
CA GLY A 180 -4.62 -10.43 -16.11
C GLY A 180 -3.45 -9.96 -15.26
N GLU A 181 -2.45 -9.33 -15.89
CA GLU A 181 -1.33 -8.69 -15.18
C GLU A 181 -1.90 -7.82 -14.05
N GLN A 182 -1.70 -8.24 -12.81
CA GLN A 182 -2.08 -7.42 -11.66
C GLN A 182 -1.17 -6.19 -11.66
N LYS A 183 -1.71 -5.04 -12.08
CA LYS A 183 -1.06 -3.74 -11.96
C LYS A 183 -1.23 -3.29 -10.52
N PHE A 184 -0.20 -3.49 -9.70
CA PHE A 184 -0.32 -3.33 -8.24
C PHE A 184 -0.51 -1.87 -7.80
N TYR A 185 0.09 -0.93 -8.52
CA TYR A 185 -0.21 0.50 -8.51
C TYR A 185 0.63 1.16 -9.59
N ASN A 186 0.07 2.13 -10.29
CA ASN A 186 0.72 2.78 -11.41
C ASN A 186 0.42 4.27 -11.35
N ILE A 187 1.48 5.02 -11.07
CA ILE A 187 1.45 6.46 -11.26
C ILE A 187 2.07 6.77 -12.62
N THR A 188 1.25 7.21 -13.56
CA THR A 188 1.67 7.53 -14.93
C THR A 188 1.29 8.95 -15.31
N CYS A 189 2.20 9.65 -15.95
CA CYS A 189 1.85 10.85 -16.70
C CYS A 189 1.36 10.43 -18.08
N LYS A 190 0.19 10.91 -18.52
CA LYS A 190 -0.14 10.89 -19.95
C LYS A 190 -0.21 12.31 -20.48
N TYR A 191 0.05 12.38 -21.78
CA TYR A 191 0.07 13.61 -22.53
C TYR A 191 -1.00 13.45 -23.62
N PRO A 192 -2.03 14.32 -23.66
CA PRO A 192 -3.07 14.27 -24.70
C PRO A 192 -2.50 14.78 -26.04
N ASP A 193 -3.18 14.46 -27.15
CA ASP A 193 -2.78 14.88 -28.51
C ASP A 193 -2.30 16.35 -28.54
N TYR A 194 -1.03 16.57 -28.88
CA TYR A 194 -0.44 17.92 -28.86
C TYR A 194 -1.01 18.78 -30.00
N ASN A 195 -1.79 19.81 -29.67
CA ASN A 195 -2.26 20.81 -30.63
C ASN A 195 -1.74 22.23 -30.28
N LYS A 196 -2.13 23.22 -31.08
CA LYS A 196 -1.71 24.62 -30.90
C LYS A 196 -2.06 25.20 -29.52
N TYR A 197 -3.12 24.70 -28.89
CA TYR A 197 -3.60 25.20 -27.60
C TYR A 197 -2.82 24.62 -26.42
N VAL A 198 -2.18 23.44 -26.57
CA VAL A 198 -1.35 22.85 -25.52
C VAL A 198 -0.17 23.74 -25.16
N SER A 199 0.53 24.30 -26.16
CA SER A 199 1.65 25.24 -25.93
C SER A 199 1.19 26.52 -25.22
N ASN A 200 0.09 27.12 -25.69
CA ASN A 200 -0.50 28.31 -25.06
C ASN A 200 -0.93 28.02 -23.61
N TYR A 201 -1.57 26.87 -23.37
CA TYR A 201 -1.98 26.43 -22.04
C TYR A 201 -0.78 26.23 -21.11
N GLN A 202 0.30 25.59 -21.58
CA GLN A 202 1.50 25.37 -20.77
C GLN A 202 2.21 26.66 -20.41
N GLN A 203 2.30 27.60 -21.36
CA GLN A 203 2.82 28.93 -21.10
C GLN A 203 1.96 29.66 -20.07
N TRP A 204 0.64 29.64 -20.23
CA TRP A 204 -0.30 30.21 -19.26
C TRP A 204 -0.23 29.53 -17.89
N ALA A 205 -0.07 28.21 -17.81
CA ALA A 205 -0.03 27.46 -16.56
C ALA A 205 1.29 27.65 -15.79
N SER A 206 2.36 28.03 -16.48
CA SER A 206 3.71 28.09 -15.92
C SER A 206 3.86 29.07 -14.74
N ASP A 207 3.10 30.16 -14.74
CA ASP A 207 3.12 31.20 -13.69
C ASP A 207 1.94 31.10 -12.71
N LYS A 208 1.04 30.12 -12.88
CA LYS A 208 -0.15 29.93 -12.04
C LYS A 208 0.13 29.00 -10.88
N HIS A 209 -0.62 29.13 -9.80
CA HIS A 209 -0.67 28.12 -8.76
C HIS A 209 -1.30 26.83 -9.30
N GLU A 210 -0.83 25.66 -8.88
CA GLU A 210 -1.31 24.35 -9.36
C GLU A 210 -2.83 24.19 -9.17
N LEU A 211 -3.34 24.59 -8.00
CA LEU A 211 -4.78 24.57 -7.68
C LEU A 211 -5.64 25.59 -8.44
N LEU A 212 -5.02 26.46 -9.25
CA LEU A 212 -5.73 27.36 -10.17
C LEU A 212 -5.82 26.79 -11.59
N LEU A 213 -5.13 25.69 -11.86
CA LEU A 213 -5.23 24.97 -13.12
C LEU A 213 -6.58 24.24 -13.19
N PRO A 214 -7.16 24.03 -14.38
CA PRO A 214 -8.37 23.23 -14.55
C PRO A 214 -8.18 21.82 -14.02
N SER A 215 -9.17 21.37 -13.24
CA SER A 215 -9.19 20.02 -12.69
C SER A 215 -10.16 19.13 -13.47
N MET A 216 -9.61 18.06 -14.04
CA MET A 216 -10.34 17.08 -14.85
C MET A 216 -11.43 16.39 -14.03
N LEU A 217 -11.23 16.21 -12.73
CA LEU A 217 -12.24 15.65 -11.82
C LEU A 217 -13.51 16.53 -11.78
N PHE A 218 -13.32 17.84 -11.68
CA PHE A 218 -14.43 18.80 -11.70
C PHE A 218 -15.06 18.90 -13.08
N GLU A 219 -14.26 18.89 -14.15
CA GLU A 219 -14.80 18.86 -15.50
C GLU A 219 -15.69 17.62 -15.72
N MET A 220 -15.26 16.46 -15.22
CA MET A 220 -16.05 15.23 -15.27
C MET A 220 -17.35 15.35 -14.46
N GLN A 221 -17.29 15.94 -13.27
CA GLN A 221 -18.46 16.20 -12.41
C GLN A 221 -19.47 17.13 -13.10
N VAL A 222 -19.04 18.30 -13.58
CA VAL A 222 -19.92 19.28 -14.23
C VAL A 222 -20.55 18.70 -15.51
N ARG A 223 -19.79 17.91 -16.28
CA ARG A 223 -20.32 17.23 -17.47
C ARG A 223 -21.37 16.19 -17.14
N SER A 224 -21.23 15.54 -15.99
CA SER A 224 -22.18 14.52 -15.58
C SER A 224 -23.43 15.13 -14.98
N ASP A 225 -23.29 16.24 -14.27
CA ASP A 225 -24.38 17.09 -13.79
C ASP A 225 -25.10 17.88 -14.90
N ARG A 226 -25.01 17.47 -16.19
CA ARG A 226 -25.70 18.11 -17.34
C ARG A 226 -27.25 18.00 -17.32
N ILE A 227 -27.81 17.94 -16.12
CA ILE A 227 -29.15 18.41 -15.79
C ILE A 227 -29.02 19.92 -15.49
N ASP A 228 -29.00 20.71 -16.57
CA ASP A 228 -29.43 22.12 -16.59
C ASP A 228 -28.69 23.09 -15.62
N ILE A 229 -27.49 23.55 -16.02
CA ILE A 229 -26.67 24.54 -15.27
C ILE A 229 -27.42 25.85 -14.96
N PRO A 230 -28.24 26.42 -15.88
CA PRO A 230 -29.15 27.53 -15.56
C PRO A 230 -30.08 27.20 -14.38
N SER A 231 -30.63 25.97 -14.35
CA SER A 231 -31.44 25.51 -13.22
C SER A 231 -30.66 25.39 -11.93
N ILE A 232 -29.34 25.11 -11.94
CA ILE A 232 -28.54 25.05 -10.71
C ILE A 232 -28.37 26.44 -10.11
N ALA A 233 -28.07 27.46 -10.92
CA ALA A 233 -28.01 28.84 -10.45
C ALA A 233 -29.38 29.32 -9.94
N GLU A 234 -30.46 29.11 -10.70
CA GLU A 234 -31.82 29.48 -10.29
C GLU A 234 -32.29 28.69 -9.06
N ARG A 235 -31.98 27.39 -8.96
CA ARG A 235 -32.28 26.57 -7.77
C ARG A 235 -31.42 26.94 -6.59
N SER A 236 -30.18 27.39 -6.78
CA SER A 236 -29.34 27.87 -5.70
C SER A 236 -29.85 29.20 -5.15
N GLU A 237 -30.30 30.10 -6.02
CA GLU A 237 -30.96 31.35 -5.63
C GLU A 237 -32.32 31.07 -4.98
N ALA A 238 -33.08 30.09 -5.48
CA ALA A 238 -34.33 29.64 -4.87
C ALA A 238 -34.12 28.97 -3.50
N ALA A 239 -33.11 28.10 -3.37
CA ALA A 239 -32.75 27.47 -2.10
C ALA A 239 -32.22 28.49 -1.09
N ALA A 240 -31.46 29.50 -1.54
CA ALA A 240 -31.05 30.62 -0.70
C ALA A 240 -32.24 31.48 -0.27
N ALA A 241 -33.20 31.72 -1.16
CA ALA A 241 -34.43 32.46 -0.86
C ALA A 241 -35.36 31.67 0.08
N GLU A 242 -35.48 30.36 -0.09
CA GLU A 242 -36.26 29.46 0.75
C GLU A 242 -35.60 29.31 2.13
N SER A 243 -34.28 29.16 2.19
CA SER A 243 -33.50 29.24 3.42
C SER A 243 -33.71 30.57 4.15
N ALA A 244 -33.70 31.70 3.43
CA ALA A 244 -33.98 33.01 3.99
C ALA A 244 -35.43 33.17 4.47
N ALA A 245 -36.39 32.54 3.79
CA ALA A 245 -37.79 32.52 4.21
C ALA A 245 -38.02 31.65 5.46
N ILE A 246 -37.39 30.47 5.54
CA ILE A 246 -37.38 29.61 6.73
C ILE A 246 -36.73 30.35 7.92
N MET A 247 -35.62 31.06 7.69
CA MET A 247 -34.96 31.91 8.68
C MET A 247 -35.86 33.06 9.17
N ALA A 248 -36.74 33.58 8.31
CA ALA A 248 -37.64 34.67 8.64
C ALA A 248 -38.92 34.21 9.36
N ASP A 249 -39.41 33.00 9.06
CA ASP A 249 -40.66 32.47 9.63
C ASP A 249 -40.43 31.69 10.94
N ALA A 250 -39.21 31.19 11.17
CA ALA A 250 -38.84 30.53 12.41
C ALA A 250 -38.75 31.56 13.56
N ARG A 251 -39.84 31.72 14.33
CA ARG A 251 -39.87 32.60 15.53
C ARG A 251 -39.05 32.09 16.72
N SER A 252 -38.41 30.92 16.62
CA SER A 252 -37.44 30.40 17.59
C SER A 252 -36.81 29.08 17.08
N PRO A 253 -35.99 29.06 16.01
CA PRO A 253 -35.16 27.90 15.77
C PRO A 253 -34.14 27.83 16.90
N ALA A 254 -33.87 26.62 17.41
CA ALA A 254 -32.79 26.43 18.36
C ALA A 254 -31.50 26.98 17.73
N HIS A 255 -30.65 27.63 18.53
CA HIS A 255 -29.46 28.35 18.06
C HIS A 255 -28.56 27.55 17.08
N GLY A 256 -28.63 26.22 17.14
CA GLY A 256 -27.95 25.30 16.22
C GLY A 256 -28.47 25.32 14.77
N GLU A 257 -29.77 25.41 14.53
CA GLU A 257 -30.34 25.34 13.16
C GLU A 257 -29.98 26.57 12.33
N ARG A 258 -29.98 27.75 12.96
CA ARG A 258 -29.56 29.01 12.31
C ARG A 258 -28.10 28.98 11.83
N LYS A 259 -27.21 28.36 12.62
CA LYS A 259 -25.78 28.24 12.30
C LYS A 259 -25.54 27.27 11.12
N ILE A 260 -26.37 26.23 10.98
CA ILE A 260 -26.32 25.29 9.85
C ILE A 260 -26.63 26.03 8.53
N LEU A 261 -27.66 26.89 8.54
CA LEU A 261 -28.08 27.68 7.37
C LEU A 261 -27.04 28.74 6.95
N GLU A 262 -26.37 29.39 7.90
CA GLU A 262 -25.27 30.34 7.59
C GLU A 262 -24.08 29.63 6.95
N ASN A 263 -23.62 28.50 7.51
CA ASN A 263 -22.52 27.70 6.96
C ASN A 263 -22.86 27.09 5.57
N PHE A 264 -24.14 26.78 5.32
CA PHE A 264 -24.60 26.28 4.02
C PHE A 264 -24.38 27.31 2.90
N LYS A 265 -24.65 28.59 3.19
CA LYS A 265 -24.44 29.68 2.25
C LYS A 265 -22.97 29.80 1.85
N ASP A 266 -22.05 29.73 2.80
CA ASP A 266 -20.60 29.90 2.56
C ASP A 266 -19.99 28.78 1.67
N GLN A 267 -20.47 27.54 1.79
CA GLN A 267 -20.03 26.44 0.93
C GLN A 267 -20.66 26.46 -0.45
N THR A 268 -21.95 26.81 -0.53
CA THR A 268 -22.63 27.04 -1.81
C THR A 268 -21.91 28.13 -2.59
N GLU A 269 -21.55 29.22 -1.91
CA GLU A 269 -20.73 30.29 -2.48
C GLU A 269 -19.35 29.79 -2.88
N SER A 270 -18.68 28.93 -2.10
CA SER A 270 -17.35 28.39 -2.45
C SER A 270 -17.38 27.48 -3.69
N TYR A 271 -18.40 26.62 -3.80
CA TYR A 271 -18.60 25.77 -4.98
C TYR A 271 -19.02 26.59 -6.20
N ILE A 272 -19.91 27.57 -6.03
CA ILE A 272 -20.30 28.53 -7.07
C ILE A 272 -19.11 29.38 -7.49
N ASP A 273 -18.25 29.82 -6.57
CA ASP A 273 -17.02 30.56 -6.84
C ASP A 273 -16.06 29.71 -7.68
N LEU A 274 -15.95 28.41 -7.36
CA LEU A 274 -15.18 27.45 -8.15
C LEU A 274 -15.78 27.24 -9.55
N LEU A 275 -17.10 27.09 -9.65
CA LEU A 275 -17.79 27.02 -10.94
C LEU A 275 -17.62 28.32 -11.73
N ASN A 276 -17.80 29.49 -11.13
CA ASN A 276 -17.62 30.78 -11.78
C ASN A 276 -16.16 31.00 -12.21
N TYR A 277 -15.20 30.47 -11.45
CA TYR A 277 -13.79 30.55 -11.80
C TYR A 277 -13.48 29.72 -13.05
N TYR A 278 -14.03 28.51 -13.17
CA TYR A 278 -13.76 27.63 -14.32
C TYR A 278 -14.75 27.83 -15.49
N PHE A 279 -15.96 28.30 -15.22
CA PHE A 279 -17.10 28.44 -16.13
C PHE A 279 -17.79 29.82 -15.94
N PRO A 280 -17.13 30.95 -16.26
CA PRO A 280 -17.68 32.29 -15.97
C PRO A 280 -18.97 32.65 -16.75
N LYS A 281 -19.95 33.27 -16.08
CA LYS A 281 -21.32 33.60 -16.58
C LYS A 281 -21.42 34.39 -17.90
N ASN A 282 -20.41 35.15 -18.32
CA ASN A 282 -20.45 35.90 -19.60
C ASN A 282 -20.20 35.02 -20.84
N TYR A 283 -20.33 33.71 -20.68
CA TYR A 283 -20.23 32.76 -21.76
C TYR A 283 -21.62 32.64 -22.43
N PRO A 284 -21.76 32.83 -23.75
CA PRO A 284 -23.03 32.70 -24.45
C PRO A 284 -23.39 31.21 -24.51
N VAL A 285 -23.93 30.69 -23.41
CA VAL A 285 -24.41 29.31 -23.28
C VAL A 285 -25.93 29.26 -23.57
N GLU A 286 -26.60 30.41 -23.45
CA GLU A 286 -28.07 30.52 -23.54
C GLU A 286 -28.65 30.21 -24.92
N ASP A 287 -27.93 30.49 -26.02
CA ASP A 287 -28.47 30.35 -27.37
C ASP A 287 -28.28 28.95 -28.01
N GLU A 288 -27.31 28.15 -27.54
CA GLU A 288 -27.02 26.82 -28.14
C GLU A 288 -27.51 25.62 -27.31
N LEU A 289 -27.74 25.77 -26.00
CA LEU A 289 -28.19 24.67 -25.14
C LEU A 289 -29.72 24.48 -25.09
N ASN A 290 -30.49 25.49 -25.49
CA ASN A 290 -31.96 25.43 -25.54
C ASN A 290 -32.51 24.46 -26.62
N ILE A 291 -31.69 23.95 -27.53
CA ILE A 291 -32.12 23.05 -28.61
C ILE A 291 -32.37 21.60 -28.08
N TYR A 292 -31.85 21.24 -26.90
CA TYR A 292 -31.97 19.87 -26.36
C TYR A 292 -33.01 19.69 -25.25
N ALA A 293 -33.58 20.77 -24.71
CA ALA A 293 -34.58 20.70 -23.63
C ALA A 293 -36.00 20.29 -24.12
N GLY A 294 -36.22 20.15 -25.43
CA GLY A 294 -37.53 19.82 -26.02
C GLY A 294 -37.82 18.33 -26.25
N ALA A 295 -36.88 17.42 -25.97
CA ALA A 295 -37.10 15.99 -26.18
C ALA A 295 -37.62 15.32 -24.90
N GLU A 296 -38.91 15.51 -24.60
CA GLU A 296 -39.62 14.69 -23.64
C GLU A 296 -39.51 13.21 -24.02
N LEU A 297 -39.17 12.40 -23.02
CA LEU A 297 -39.22 10.94 -23.01
C LEU A 297 -40.53 10.45 -23.64
N PHE A 298 -40.45 9.73 -24.76
CA PHE A 298 -41.54 8.88 -25.24
C PHE A 298 -41.41 7.49 -24.60
N PRO A 299 -42.24 7.10 -23.62
CA PRO A 299 -42.37 5.71 -23.25
C PRO A 299 -43.39 5.07 -24.20
N GLY A 300 -42.91 4.23 -25.10
CA GLY A 300 -43.77 3.23 -25.75
C GLY A 300 -44.05 3.47 -27.22
N SER A 301 -43.13 3.03 -28.07
CA SER A 301 -43.46 2.17 -29.21
C SER A 301 -42.17 1.55 -29.70
N GLY A 302 -42.10 0.21 -29.73
CA GLY A 302 -41.13 -0.47 -30.57
C GLY A 302 -41.31 -0.01 -32.02
N GLU A 303 -40.23 -0.03 -32.79
CA GLU A 303 -40.13 0.40 -34.20
C GLU A 303 -39.83 1.89 -34.41
N ASN A 304 -38.54 2.27 -34.28
CA ASN A 304 -37.69 2.67 -35.40
C ASN A 304 -36.39 3.30 -34.89
N VAL A 305 -35.26 2.63 -35.17
CA VAL A 305 -33.89 3.06 -34.81
C VAL A 305 -33.30 4.04 -35.85
N GLU A 306 -34.00 4.28 -36.96
CA GLU A 306 -33.48 5.10 -38.08
C GLU A 306 -33.46 6.62 -37.81
N THR A 307 -34.21 7.15 -36.84
CA THR A 307 -34.22 8.60 -36.55
C THR A 307 -33.07 9.10 -35.68
N ILE A 308 -32.31 8.21 -35.04
CA ILE A 308 -31.09 8.57 -34.31
C ILE A 308 -29.91 8.79 -35.29
N GLU A 309 -29.93 8.16 -36.47
CA GLU A 309 -28.87 8.29 -37.49
C GLU A 309 -28.79 9.67 -38.15
N MET A 310 -29.86 10.47 -38.11
CA MET A 310 -29.84 11.83 -38.68
C MET A 310 -29.25 12.89 -37.74
N PHE A 311 -29.28 12.70 -36.42
CA PHE A 311 -28.76 13.69 -35.46
C PHE A 311 -27.25 13.55 -35.17
N VAL A 312 -26.64 12.42 -35.52
CA VAL A 312 -25.19 12.18 -35.34
C VAL A 312 -24.37 12.64 -36.56
N ASN A 313 -25.01 12.82 -37.72
CA ASN A 313 -24.33 13.17 -38.98
C ASN A 313 -24.17 14.67 -39.22
N ASP A 314 -24.84 15.55 -38.46
CA ASP A 314 -24.66 17.00 -38.60
C ASP A 314 -23.61 17.47 -37.59
N GLY A 315 -22.35 17.51 -38.05
CA GLY A 315 -21.17 17.94 -37.29
C GLY A 315 -21.16 19.44 -36.96
N THR A 316 -22.22 19.95 -36.33
CA THR A 316 -22.48 21.39 -36.14
C THR A 316 -22.92 21.74 -34.70
N LEU A 317 -22.22 21.20 -33.70
CA LEU A 317 -21.96 21.94 -32.46
C LEU A 317 -20.48 22.33 -32.47
N GLY A 318 -20.17 23.27 -33.37
CA GLY A 318 -18.84 23.77 -33.73
C GLY A 318 -18.22 24.71 -32.70
N LEU A 319 -18.25 24.36 -31.42
CA LEU A 319 -17.16 24.75 -30.55
C LEU A 319 -16.18 23.58 -30.57
N GLU A 320 -15.12 23.69 -31.39
CA GLU A 320 -13.99 22.77 -31.29
C GLU A 320 -13.63 22.68 -29.80
N LYS A 321 -13.67 21.48 -29.21
CA LYS A 321 -13.39 21.23 -27.78
C LYS A 321 -12.11 21.94 -27.28
N ASP A 322 -11.21 22.18 -28.22
CA ASP A 322 -9.94 22.83 -28.03
C ASP A 322 -10.05 24.34 -27.72
N GLU A 323 -11.15 25.02 -28.04
CA GLU A 323 -11.37 26.45 -27.73
C GLU A 323 -11.68 26.70 -26.25
N TYR A 324 -12.29 25.75 -25.53
CA TYR A 324 -12.81 25.99 -24.18
C TYR A 324 -11.69 26.29 -23.17
N PHE A 325 -10.61 25.50 -23.18
CA PHE A 325 -9.37 25.80 -22.43
C PHE A 325 -8.29 26.45 -23.31
N GLY A 326 -8.65 26.87 -24.51
CA GLY A 326 -7.78 27.57 -25.46
C GLY A 326 -7.78 29.08 -25.26
N ASP A 327 -7.74 29.81 -26.37
CA ASP A 327 -7.51 31.26 -26.36
C ASP A 327 -8.58 32.05 -25.57
N ARG A 328 -9.82 31.56 -25.48
CA ARG A 328 -10.89 32.31 -24.78
C ARG A 328 -10.73 32.33 -23.26
N TRP A 329 -10.33 31.22 -22.65
CA TRP A 329 -10.15 31.13 -21.20
C TRP A 329 -8.78 31.69 -20.77
N ILE A 330 -7.73 31.39 -21.53
CA ILE A 330 -6.35 31.82 -21.25
C ILE A 330 -6.21 33.35 -21.29
N TYR A 331 -6.86 34.03 -22.24
CA TYR A 331 -6.60 35.46 -22.49
C TYR A 331 -7.64 36.43 -21.91
N ASN A 332 -8.87 36.01 -21.62
CA ASN A 332 -9.96 36.94 -21.25
C ASN A 332 -10.44 36.86 -19.79
N TRP A 333 -10.07 35.83 -19.03
CA TRP A 333 -10.52 35.65 -17.65
C TRP A 333 -9.43 36.03 -16.64
N ASN A 334 -9.65 37.13 -15.89
CA ASN A 334 -8.75 37.56 -14.82
C ASN A 334 -9.52 37.71 -13.50
N PRO A 335 -9.75 36.61 -12.76
CA PRO A 335 -10.50 36.64 -11.52
C PRO A 335 -9.77 37.43 -10.43
N SER A 336 -10.53 37.98 -9.48
CA SER A 336 -9.99 38.74 -8.35
C SER A 336 -9.05 37.86 -7.50
N THR A 337 -8.11 38.49 -6.80
CA THR A 337 -7.22 37.77 -5.86
C THR A 337 -7.99 37.05 -4.78
N GLU A 338 -9.11 37.62 -4.33
CA GLU A 338 -10.01 37.00 -3.35
C GLU A 338 -10.61 35.70 -3.89
N LEU A 339 -11.17 35.73 -5.12
CA LEU A 339 -11.73 34.54 -5.77
C LEU A 339 -10.64 33.47 -5.98
N LYS A 340 -9.43 33.87 -6.41
CA LYS A 340 -8.29 32.95 -6.55
C LYS A 340 -7.94 32.27 -5.22
N ASN A 341 -7.90 33.02 -4.12
CA ASN A 341 -7.60 32.49 -2.80
C ASN A 341 -8.69 31.54 -2.30
N LYS A 342 -9.98 31.85 -2.53
CA LYS A 342 -11.10 30.95 -2.21
C LYS A 342 -10.99 29.65 -2.99
N VAL A 343 -10.74 29.71 -4.30
CA VAL A 343 -10.55 28.53 -5.16
C VAL A 343 -9.37 27.69 -4.71
N ILE A 344 -8.21 28.31 -4.43
CA ILE A 344 -7.05 27.61 -3.88
C ILE A 344 -7.42 26.93 -2.57
N ASN A 345 -8.12 27.61 -1.66
CA ASN A 345 -8.48 27.06 -0.36
C ASN A 345 -9.44 25.87 -0.50
N ALA A 346 -10.51 26.01 -1.30
CA ALA A 346 -11.49 24.95 -1.53
C ALA A 346 -10.88 23.70 -2.17
N GLN A 347 -9.81 23.86 -2.96
CA GLN A 347 -9.18 22.75 -3.68
C GLN A 347 -8.01 22.10 -2.94
N LYS A 348 -7.61 22.61 -1.76
CA LYS A 348 -6.59 21.94 -0.94
C LYS A 348 -7.02 20.52 -0.58
N ASN A 349 -8.32 20.30 -0.37
CA ASN A 349 -8.88 19.01 -0.04
C ASN A 349 -10.03 18.67 -0.98
N ILE A 350 -9.94 17.57 -1.71
CA ILE A 350 -11.01 17.08 -2.59
C ILE A 350 -11.59 15.81 -1.99
N PHE A 351 -12.89 15.80 -1.71
CA PHE A 351 -13.59 14.64 -1.16
C PHE A 351 -14.33 13.90 -2.28
N ILE A 352 -14.00 12.62 -2.47
CA ILE A 352 -14.67 11.70 -3.37
C ILE A 352 -15.51 10.77 -2.49
N THR A 353 -16.80 11.07 -2.38
CA THR A 353 -17.71 10.39 -1.45
C THR A 353 -18.34 9.15 -2.08
N SER A 354 -19.13 8.43 -1.27
CA SER A 354 -19.91 7.30 -1.75
C SER A 354 -20.82 7.68 -2.92
N ASP A 355 -21.50 8.82 -2.86
CA ASP A 355 -22.47 9.21 -3.88
C ASP A 355 -21.80 9.50 -5.23
N TYR A 356 -20.61 10.13 -5.24
CA TYR A 356 -19.80 10.25 -6.45
C TYR A 356 -19.48 8.89 -7.08
N LEU A 357 -19.06 7.93 -6.26
CA LEU A 357 -18.67 6.61 -6.75
C LEU A 357 -19.84 5.81 -7.30
N ALA A 358 -21.04 5.91 -6.71
CA ALA A 358 -22.25 5.32 -7.31
C ALA A 358 -22.60 5.98 -8.63
N TYR A 359 -22.65 7.31 -8.61
CA TYR A 359 -23.07 8.09 -9.75
C TYR A 359 -22.13 7.86 -10.95
N THR A 360 -20.81 7.88 -10.71
CA THR A 360 -19.82 7.62 -11.76
C THR A 360 -19.88 6.19 -12.27
N ALA A 361 -20.18 5.18 -11.44
CA ALA A 361 -20.38 3.81 -11.89
C ALA A 361 -21.60 3.68 -12.83
N GLU A 362 -22.70 4.37 -12.51
CA GLU A 362 -23.88 4.43 -13.40
C GLU A 362 -23.61 5.23 -14.68
N ALA A 363 -22.89 6.34 -14.58
CA ALA A 363 -22.47 7.11 -15.75
C ALA A 363 -21.49 6.33 -16.63
N LEU A 364 -20.59 5.54 -16.04
CA LEU A 364 -19.70 4.62 -16.75
C LEU A 364 -20.50 3.56 -17.49
N ARG A 365 -21.56 3.00 -16.89
CA ARG A 365 -22.47 2.05 -17.57
C ARG A 365 -23.06 2.66 -18.83
N TYR A 366 -23.55 3.91 -18.74
CA TYR A 366 -24.09 4.62 -19.89
C TYR A 366 -23.00 4.88 -20.94
N ARG A 367 -21.79 5.25 -20.49
CA ARG A 367 -20.64 5.48 -21.38
C ARG A 367 -20.12 4.23 -22.04
N ILE A 368 -20.03 3.09 -21.36
CA ILE A 368 -19.59 1.80 -21.93
C ILE A 368 -20.62 1.32 -22.95
N GLN A 369 -21.91 1.42 -22.65
CA GLN A 369 -22.98 1.11 -23.62
C GLN A 369 -22.92 2.03 -24.85
N ILE A 370 -22.58 3.31 -24.65
CA ILE A 370 -22.31 4.25 -25.74
C ILE A 370 -20.97 3.94 -26.43
N GLN A 371 -19.91 3.53 -25.72
CA GLN A 371 -18.58 3.27 -26.26
C GLN A 371 -18.53 2.00 -27.10
N GLU A 372 -19.25 0.95 -26.73
CA GLU A 372 -19.52 -0.20 -27.61
C GLU A 372 -20.25 0.25 -28.89
N GLY A 373 -21.04 1.33 -28.82
CA GLY A 373 -21.54 2.07 -29.96
C GLY A 373 -20.50 2.95 -30.68
N VAL A 374 -19.63 3.66 -29.97
CA VAL A 374 -18.66 4.65 -30.50
C VAL A 374 -17.43 3.99 -31.12
N GLU A 375 -17.03 2.79 -30.67
CA GLU A 375 -16.01 1.99 -31.37
C GLU A 375 -16.48 1.60 -32.78
N ARG A 376 -17.80 1.53 -33.05
CA ARG A 376 -18.32 1.45 -34.42
C ARG A 376 -18.17 2.75 -35.21
N PHE A 377 -18.02 3.90 -34.55
CA PHE A 377 -18.02 5.24 -35.17
C PHE A 377 -16.67 5.98 -35.23
N LYS A 378 -15.56 5.39 -34.79
CA LYS A 378 -14.20 5.98 -34.92
C LYS A 378 -14.10 7.47 -34.50
N PHE A 379 -14.87 7.91 -33.50
CA PHE A 379 -14.60 9.23 -32.92
C PHE A 379 -13.27 9.13 -32.17
N LYS A 380 -12.19 9.62 -32.79
CA LYS A 380 -10.99 10.02 -32.06
C LYS A 380 -11.47 10.98 -30.97
N GLN A 381 -11.50 10.52 -29.73
CA GLN A 381 -11.84 11.39 -28.61
C GLN A 381 -10.76 12.47 -28.58
N GLN A 382 -11.09 13.66 -29.06
CA GLN A 382 -10.32 14.88 -28.76
C GLN A 382 -10.35 15.03 -27.24
N THR A 383 -9.32 14.50 -26.59
CA THR A 383 -9.11 14.59 -25.14
C THR A 383 -8.65 15.99 -24.80
N SER A 384 -9.02 16.49 -23.62
CA SER A 384 -8.61 17.80 -23.10
C SER A 384 -7.12 18.05 -23.29
N ASN A 385 -6.70 19.27 -23.64
CA ASN A 385 -5.29 19.72 -23.78
C ASN A 385 -4.47 19.72 -22.46
N LEU A 386 -4.98 19.05 -21.42
CA LEU A 386 -4.46 19.08 -20.06
C LEU A 386 -3.50 17.90 -19.83
N ASN A 387 -2.29 18.21 -19.34
CA ASN A 387 -1.42 17.19 -18.76
C ASN A 387 -2.06 16.65 -17.49
N TYR A 388 -2.00 15.33 -17.28
CA TYR A 388 -2.47 14.75 -16.03
C TYR A 388 -1.60 13.58 -15.58
N VAL A 389 -1.58 13.38 -14.26
CA VAL A 389 -1.03 12.21 -13.60
C VAL A 389 -2.19 11.29 -13.23
N TYR A 390 -2.17 10.06 -13.75
CA TYR A 390 -3.00 8.98 -13.25
C TYR A 390 -2.35 8.38 -12.02
N VAL A 391 -3.11 8.26 -10.93
CA VAL A 391 -2.78 7.42 -9.79
C VAL A 391 -3.79 6.28 -9.79
N ASP A 392 -3.32 5.06 -10.07
CA ASP A 392 -4.13 3.86 -9.97
C ASP A 392 -3.60 2.92 -8.87
N PHE A 393 -4.51 2.28 -8.14
CA PHE A 393 -4.21 1.18 -7.23
C PHE A 393 -5.46 0.36 -6.94
N ASP A 394 -5.27 -0.92 -6.60
CA ASP A 394 -6.37 -1.79 -6.21
C ASP A 394 -6.94 -1.37 -4.85
N ARG A 395 -8.24 -1.13 -4.81
CA ARG A 395 -8.98 -0.95 -3.57
C ARG A 395 -9.19 -2.29 -2.89
N ASP A 396 -9.27 -2.26 -1.57
CA ASP A 396 -9.83 -3.37 -0.83
C ASP A 396 -11.31 -3.52 -1.20
N TYR A 397 -11.61 -4.64 -1.87
CA TYR A 397 -12.88 -4.96 -2.52
C TYR A 397 -13.25 -6.40 -2.18
N ASP A 398 -14.54 -6.68 -1.99
CA ASP A 398 -15.06 -8.05 -1.79
C ASP A 398 -15.19 -8.79 -3.13
N PRO A 399 -14.27 -9.69 -3.51
CA PRO A 399 -14.43 -10.48 -4.72
C PRO A 399 -15.57 -11.51 -4.63
N TYR A 400 -16.03 -11.88 -3.42
CA TYR A 400 -16.90 -13.04 -3.18
C TYR A 400 -18.39 -12.72 -3.11
N GLY A 401 -18.80 -11.45 -3.17
CA GLY A 401 -20.22 -11.08 -3.23
C GLY A 401 -20.98 -11.67 -4.44
N TRP A 402 -20.33 -12.37 -5.38
CA TRP A 402 -20.98 -13.08 -6.49
C TRP A 402 -21.29 -14.56 -6.17
N TYR A 403 -20.44 -15.25 -5.41
CA TYR A 403 -20.66 -16.65 -5.04
C TYR A 403 -21.79 -16.81 -4.03
N ALA A 404 -21.98 -15.79 -3.19
CA ALA A 404 -23.01 -15.70 -2.15
C ALA A 404 -24.45 -15.85 -2.66
N SER A 405 -24.77 -15.37 -3.88
CA SER A 405 -26.12 -15.39 -4.44
C SER A 405 -26.33 -16.50 -5.48
N ALA A 406 -25.25 -17.08 -6.02
CA ALA A 406 -25.32 -17.99 -7.16
C ALA A 406 -25.47 -19.48 -6.77
N THR A 407 -25.10 -19.89 -5.56
CA THR A 407 -25.20 -21.30 -5.14
C THR A 407 -26.42 -21.55 -4.26
N GLY A 408 -27.61 -21.63 -4.87
CA GLY A 408 -28.80 -22.23 -4.27
C GLY A 408 -28.69 -23.76 -4.06
N TRP A 409 -27.47 -24.32 -4.09
CA TRP A 409 -27.21 -25.74 -3.89
C TRP A 409 -26.97 -26.01 -2.40
N ARG A 410 -28.05 -26.30 -1.69
CA ARG A 410 -28.04 -26.92 -0.35
C ARG A 410 -27.41 -28.31 -0.46
N SER A 411 -26.10 -28.43 -0.26
CA SER A 411 -25.48 -29.72 0.05
C SER A 411 -25.27 -29.79 1.56
N ASN A 412 -25.77 -30.85 2.19
CA ASN A 412 -25.76 -31.15 3.64
C ASN A 412 -24.36 -31.26 4.33
N HIS A 413 -23.33 -30.53 3.86
CA HIS A 413 -22.03 -30.38 4.52
C HIS A 413 -21.84 -28.96 5.09
N ASP A 414 -22.93 -28.35 5.57
CA ASP A 414 -23.07 -26.91 5.86
C ASP A 414 -22.54 -26.43 7.23
N SER A 415 -22.07 -27.29 8.14
CA SER A 415 -21.71 -26.83 9.50
C SER A 415 -20.30 -26.23 9.63
N ILE A 416 -19.34 -26.61 8.78
CA ILE A 416 -17.93 -26.14 8.91
C ILE A 416 -17.56 -25.08 7.85
N ARG A 417 -18.15 -25.12 6.64
CA ARG A 417 -17.89 -24.13 5.57
C ARG A 417 -18.63 -22.80 5.73
N THR A 418 -19.66 -22.74 6.57
CA THR A 418 -20.45 -21.52 6.81
C THR A 418 -19.68 -20.47 7.61
N LEU A 419 -18.76 -20.88 8.49
CA LEU A 419 -17.97 -19.94 9.29
C LEU A 419 -16.92 -19.19 8.45
N GLU A 420 -16.15 -19.90 7.60
CA GLU A 420 -15.17 -19.25 6.72
C GLU A 420 -15.82 -18.32 5.68
N THR A 421 -16.95 -18.74 5.09
CA THR A 421 -17.66 -17.91 4.11
C THR A 421 -18.38 -16.69 4.73
N GLU A 422 -18.80 -16.76 5.99
CA GLU A 422 -19.29 -15.59 6.73
C GLU A 422 -18.16 -14.67 7.22
N GLU A 423 -17.00 -15.18 7.62
CA GLU A 423 -15.83 -14.36 7.99
C GLU A 423 -15.35 -13.49 6.81
N TYR A 424 -15.49 -13.96 5.57
CA TYR A 424 -15.23 -13.14 4.38
C TYR A 424 -16.28 -12.05 4.13
N ARG A 425 -17.58 -12.36 4.34
CA ARG A 425 -18.65 -11.35 4.23
C ARG A 425 -18.56 -10.28 5.30
N ALA A 426 -17.88 -10.56 6.41
CA ALA A 426 -17.74 -9.59 7.49
C ALA A 426 -16.97 -8.35 7.05
N ARG A 427 -15.98 -8.47 6.14
CA ARG A 427 -14.91 -7.50 5.77
C ARG A 427 -15.31 -6.07 5.35
N TYR A 428 -16.58 -5.71 5.44
CA TYR A 428 -17.05 -4.36 5.14
C TYR A 428 -18.15 -3.83 6.07
N ASP A 429 -18.44 -4.50 7.19
CA ASP A 429 -19.60 -4.19 8.02
C ASP A 429 -19.60 -2.76 8.60
N PHE A 430 -18.51 -2.32 9.23
CA PHE A 430 -18.44 -0.99 9.85
C PHE A 430 -18.45 0.12 8.81
N ARG A 431 -17.75 -0.10 7.69
CA ARG A 431 -17.80 0.79 6.54
C ARG A 431 -19.22 0.93 6.01
N ASP A 432 -19.94 -0.17 5.80
CA ASP A 432 -21.30 -0.16 5.26
C ASP A 432 -22.31 0.39 6.30
N ILE A 433 -22.02 0.25 7.60
CA ILE A 433 -22.77 0.96 8.65
C ILE A 433 -22.59 2.47 8.50
N LEU A 434 -21.37 2.97 8.33
CA LEU A 434 -21.13 4.40 8.11
C LEU A 434 -21.79 4.89 6.81
N ASP A 435 -21.68 4.12 5.73
CA ASP A 435 -22.23 4.47 4.42
C ASP A 435 -23.77 4.50 4.41
N ARG A 436 -24.43 3.47 4.95
CA ARG A 436 -25.91 3.41 5.02
C ARG A 436 -26.53 4.44 5.95
N ASN A 437 -25.73 5.01 6.86
CA ASN A 437 -26.12 6.13 7.69
C ASN A 437 -25.62 7.47 7.13
N ASP A 438 -25.18 7.52 5.87
CA ASP A 438 -24.77 8.73 5.15
C ASP A 438 -23.64 9.52 5.86
N LEU A 439 -22.70 8.80 6.49
CA LEU A 439 -21.58 9.39 7.26
C LEU A 439 -20.28 9.53 6.45
N SER A 440 -20.24 9.15 5.18
CA SER A 440 -19.00 9.13 4.39
C SER A 440 -18.34 10.52 4.31
N THR A 441 -19.09 11.57 3.96
CA THR A 441 -18.58 12.95 3.91
C THR A 441 -18.13 13.44 5.28
N LYS A 442 -18.96 13.28 6.31
CA LYS A 442 -18.65 13.77 7.66
C LYS A 442 -17.45 13.05 8.27
N PHE A 443 -17.28 11.76 7.95
CA PHE A 443 -16.10 10.99 8.30
C PHE A 443 -14.84 11.61 7.69
N LEU A 444 -14.83 11.84 6.37
CA LEU A 444 -13.66 12.40 5.68
C LEU A 444 -13.35 13.82 6.17
N GLU A 445 -14.37 14.66 6.40
CA GLU A 445 -14.23 15.99 7.00
C GLU A 445 -13.52 15.92 8.35
N THR A 446 -14.05 15.09 9.25
CA THR A 446 -13.55 15.01 10.63
C THR A 446 -12.11 14.48 10.65
N ILE A 447 -11.79 13.46 9.86
CA ILE A 447 -10.40 12.97 9.75
C ILE A 447 -9.48 14.05 9.17
N LYS A 448 -9.91 14.77 8.13
CA LYS A 448 -9.13 15.88 7.55
C LYS A 448 -8.83 16.95 8.60
N ASP A 449 -9.85 17.43 9.30
CA ASP A 449 -9.70 18.46 10.34
C ASP A 449 -8.85 17.99 11.54
N MET A 450 -8.88 16.69 11.87
CA MET A 450 -7.98 16.10 12.86
C MET A 450 -6.52 16.10 12.41
N GLU A 451 -6.26 15.73 11.15
CA GLU A 451 -4.89 15.70 10.62
C GLU A 451 -4.28 17.10 10.44
N GLU A 452 -5.12 18.10 10.16
CA GLU A 452 -4.72 19.51 10.08
C GLU A 452 -4.59 20.16 11.47
N GLY A 453 -4.95 19.44 12.55
CA GLY A 453 -4.88 19.92 13.93
C GLY A 453 -5.99 20.90 14.32
N ALA A 454 -7.03 21.03 13.50
CA ALA A 454 -8.22 21.83 13.81
C ALA A 454 -9.10 21.18 14.88
N ILE A 455 -9.07 19.84 14.98
CA ILE A 455 -9.68 19.08 16.07
C ILE A 455 -8.60 18.62 17.05
N THR A 456 -8.77 18.97 18.33
CA THR A 456 -7.85 18.56 19.40
C THR A 456 -8.52 17.78 20.54
N ASP A 457 -9.86 17.75 20.57
CA ASP A 457 -10.64 17.02 21.59
C ASP A 457 -10.46 15.51 21.50
N ILE A 458 -10.16 15.02 20.30
CA ILE A 458 -9.75 13.65 20.01
C ILE A 458 -8.41 13.68 19.29
N SER A 459 -7.52 12.75 19.62
CA SER A 459 -6.15 12.76 19.11
C SER A 459 -5.70 11.38 18.66
N TYR A 460 -4.85 11.33 17.64
CA TYR A 460 -4.17 10.11 17.27
C TYR A 460 -3.21 9.65 18.37
N THR A 461 -3.27 8.38 18.70
CA THR A 461 -2.24 7.67 19.48
C THR A 461 -1.29 6.94 18.54
N ASN A 462 -0.06 6.69 18.96
CA ASN A 462 0.91 5.90 18.19
C ASN A 462 1.04 4.52 18.82
N ASP A 463 0.07 3.66 18.54
CA ASP A 463 0.03 2.33 19.14
C ASP A 463 0.92 1.36 18.37
N PRO A 464 1.64 0.46 19.07
CA PRO A 464 2.29 -0.66 18.41
C PRO A 464 1.22 -1.63 17.91
N ILE A 465 1.11 -1.79 16.60
CA ILE A 465 0.18 -2.73 15.98
C ILE A 465 0.98 -3.85 15.35
N LYS A 466 0.50 -5.07 15.55
CA LYS A 466 1.03 -6.23 14.83
C LYS A 466 0.40 -6.25 13.44
N ALA A 467 1.20 -5.99 12.43
CA ALA A 467 0.81 -6.15 11.05
C ALA A 467 1.56 -7.36 10.48
N SER A 468 0.84 -8.28 9.84
CA SER A 468 1.47 -9.33 9.04
C SER A 468 1.27 -9.06 7.55
N THR A 469 2.36 -9.02 6.79
CA THR A 469 2.30 -8.92 5.33
C THR A 469 2.19 -10.32 4.73
N PHE A 470 1.10 -10.59 3.99
CA PHE A 470 0.96 -11.85 3.27
C PHE A 470 1.60 -11.76 1.89
N HIS A 471 2.61 -12.58 1.63
CA HIS A 471 3.20 -12.72 0.31
C HIS A 471 2.48 -13.85 -0.43
N TRP A 472 1.57 -13.51 -1.34
CA TRP A 472 0.89 -14.51 -2.16
C TRP A 472 1.92 -15.24 -3.02
N ARG A 473 2.10 -16.55 -2.83
CA ARG A 473 2.88 -17.41 -3.74
C ARG A 473 1.94 -18.03 -4.78
N PRO A 474 2.31 -18.06 -6.07
CA PRO A 474 1.55 -18.77 -7.09
C PRO A 474 1.47 -20.30 -6.83
N ALA A 475 0.50 -20.93 -7.49
CA ALA A 475 -0.07 -22.26 -7.24
C ALA A 475 0.92 -23.47 -7.11
N PRO A 476 0.46 -24.60 -6.53
CA PRO A 476 1.26 -25.66 -5.88
C PRO A 476 2.09 -26.61 -6.76
N ASP A 477 2.24 -26.34 -8.06
CA ASP A 477 2.88 -27.30 -8.97
C ASP A 477 4.42 -27.38 -8.80
N MET A 478 4.99 -26.65 -7.84
CA MET A 478 6.40 -26.74 -7.45
C MET A 478 6.59 -27.64 -6.22
N PRO A 479 7.45 -28.69 -6.30
CA PRO A 479 7.62 -29.64 -5.21
C PRO A 479 8.20 -28.98 -3.95
N SER A 480 7.40 -29.01 -2.88
CA SER A 480 7.77 -28.92 -1.46
C SER A 480 8.78 -27.84 -1.05
N ALA A 481 8.52 -26.58 -1.37
CA ALA A 481 9.09 -25.46 -0.62
C ALA A 481 8.06 -24.99 0.40
N ASN A 482 8.28 -25.31 1.68
CA ASN A 482 7.48 -24.88 2.82
C ASN A 482 7.03 -23.42 2.68
N ALA A 483 5.74 -23.16 2.95
CA ALA A 483 5.13 -21.83 2.94
C ALA A 483 5.81 -20.94 3.99
N GLY A 484 6.87 -20.25 3.56
CA GLY A 484 7.77 -19.51 4.44
C GLY A 484 7.33 -18.07 4.66
N ASP A 485 7.05 -17.80 5.94
CA ASP A 485 7.25 -16.60 6.74
C ASP A 485 6.30 -15.41 6.55
N TYR A 486 5.34 -15.34 7.47
CA TYR A 486 4.68 -14.11 7.86
C TYR A 486 5.66 -13.25 8.66
N TYR A 487 6.08 -12.11 8.12
CA TYR A 487 6.76 -11.10 8.93
C TYR A 487 5.71 -10.37 9.75
N ILE A 488 5.65 -10.68 11.05
CA ILE A 488 4.89 -9.91 12.02
C ILE A 488 5.81 -8.78 12.47
N ASP A 489 5.58 -7.58 11.95
CA ASP A 489 6.24 -6.39 12.46
C ASP A 489 5.35 -5.67 13.46
N ASN A 490 5.93 -5.32 14.60
CA ASN A 490 5.35 -4.30 15.48
C ASN A 490 5.63 -2.93 14.85
N ILE A 491 4.69 -2.47 14.05
CA ILE A 491 4.75 -1.15 13.41
C ILE A 491 4.01 -0.17 14.33
N LYS A 492 4.62 0.97 14.62
CA LYS A 492 3.91 2.07 15.30
C LYS A 492 3.09 2.81 14.26
N LEU A 493 1.78 2.72 14.38
CA LEU A 493 0.83 3.35 13.45
C LEU A 493 -0.04 4.34 14.21
N GLN A 494 -0.53 5.34 13.49
CA GLN A 494 -1.50 6.29 14.04
C GLN A 494 -2.84 5.59 14.20
N THR A 495 -3.35 5.57 15.43
CA THR A 495 -4.61 4.95 15.82
C THR A 495 -5.55 5.97 16.44
N LEU A 496 -6.84 5.73 16.29
CA LEU A 496 -7.91 6.54 16.86
C LEU A 496 -9.01 5.61 17.39
N ASP A 497 -9.62 5.95 18.53
CA ASP A 497 -10.78 5.20 19.01
C ASP A 497 -12.02 5.49 18.17
N TYR A 498 -12.62 4.44 17.59
CA TYR A 498 -13.75 4.59 16.69
C TYR A 498 -14.99 5.18 17.39
N PHE A 499 -15.23 4.82 18.65
CA PHE A 499 -16.40 5.32 19.38
C PHE A 499 -16.17 6.72 19.92
N GLU A 500 -14.95 7.07 20.35
CA GLU A 500 -14.62 8.47 20.66
C GLU A 500 -14.78 9.35 19.42
N PHE A 501 -14.33 8.88 18.26
CA PHE A 501 -14.51 9.56 16.99
C PHE A 501 -15.99 9.77 16.63
N LEU A 502 -16.82 8.73 16.69
CA LEU A 502 -18.26 8.88 16.43
C LEU A 502 -18.97 9.72 17.47
N THR A 503 -18.54 9.67 18.73
CA THR A 503 -19.10 10.51 19.81
C THR A 503 -18.74 11.98 19.58
N TYR A 504 -17.51 12.26 19.15
CA TYR A 504 -17.11 13.60 18.74
C TYR A 504 -18.00 14.10 17.60
N ILE A 505 -18.20 13.28 16.55
CA ILE A 505 -19.08 13.64 15.43
C ILE A 505 -20.52 13.84 15.91
N TYR A 506 -21.03 13.01 16.83
CA TYR A 506 -22.37 13.15 17.41
C TYR A 506 -22.55 14.49 18.11
N ASN A 507 -21.58 14.89 18.93
CA ASN A 507 -21.59 16.16 19.66
C ASN A 507 -21.39 17.37 18.74
N ASN A 508 -20.75 17.18 17.59
CA ASN A 508 -20.35 18.23 16.63
C ASN A 508 -20.97 18.00 15.24
N HIS A 509 -22.17 17.41 15.20
CA HIS A 509 -22.76 16.91 13.95
C HIS A 509 -23.13 18.04 12.97
N SER A 510 -23.49 19.21 13.51
CA SER A 510 -23.87 20.41 12.76
C SER A 510 -22.75 21.42 12.56
N THR A 511 -21.57 21.19 13.16
CA THR A 511 -20.46 22.15 13.08
C THR A 511 -19.54 21.81 11.91
N ALA A 512 -19.50 22.74 10.97
CA ALA A 512 -18.38 22.97 10.08
C ALA A 512 -17.19 23.48 10.88
N ILE A 513 -16.01 22.88 10.72
CA ILE A 513 -14.79 23.41 11.34
C ILE A 513 -14.09 24.32 10.32
N ASN A 514 -13.82 23.78 9.11
CA ASN A 514 -13.15 24.49 8.03
C ASN A 514 -13.85 24.27 6.68
N ASP A 515 -13.78 25.23 5.75
CA ASP A 515 -14.35 25.16 4.40
C ASP A 515 -13.28 25.08 3.29
N ASP A 516 -12.11 24.56 3.63
CA ASP A 516 -10.97 24.37 2.72
C ASP A 516 -11.00 23.03 1.99
N TYR A 517 -12.21 22.58 1.66
CA TYR A 517 -12.44 21.36 0.89
C TYR A 517 -13.62 21.50 -0.06
N VAL A 518 -13.68 20.56 -0.99
CA VAL A 518 -14.73 20.47 -1.99
C VAL A 518 -15.14 19.02 -2.17
N THR A 519 -16.44 18.76 -2.19
CA THR A 519 -17.00 17.43 -2.36
C THR A 519 -17.37 17.21 -3.82
N LEU A 520 -16.86 16.13 -4.41
CA LEU A 520 -17.33 15.60 -5.68
C LEU A 520 -18.47 14.62 -5.39
N GLY A 521 -19.54 14.69 -6.19
CA GLY A 521 -20.77 13.91 -6.03
C GLY A 521 -21.96 14.64 -6.65
N PRO A 522 -23.01 13.92 -7.09
CA PRO A 522 -24.19 14.55 -7.68
C PRO A 522 -24.73 15.60 -6.70
N LEU A 523 -24.79 16.85 -7.16
CA LEU A 523 -25.43 17.91 -6.40
C LEU A 523 -26.90 17.54 -6.25
N VAL A 524 -27.55 17.17 -7.34
CA VAL A 524 -29.00 16.96 -7.37
C VAL A 524 -29.35 15.59 -6.80
N GLY A 525 -30.34 15.53 -5.89
CA GLY A 525 -31.02 14.32 -5.37
C GLY A 525 -31.64 13.40 -6.44
N GLY A 526 -30.83 13.02 -7.43
CA GLY A 526 -31.14 12.14 -8.52
C GLY A 526 -31.27 10.73 -7.98
N TYR A 527 -32.53 10.30 -7.92
CA TYR A 527 -32.98 8.90 -7.96
C TYR A 527 -31.93 7.89 -7.47
N ARG A 528 -31.75 7.76 -6.14
CA ARG A 528 -31.27 6.48 -5.60
C ARG A 528 -32.23 5.43 -6.19
N PRO A 529 -31.76 4.45 -6.99
CA PRO A 529 -32.64 3.43 -7.55
C PRO A 529 -33.41 2.83 -6.38
N ALA A 530 -34.74 2.87 -6.47
CA ALA A 530 -35.63 2.57 -5.36
C ALA A 530 -35.08 1.34 -4.61
N PRO A 531 -34.72 1.48 -3.31
CA PRO A 531 -34.21 0.35 -2.58
C PRO A 531 -35.32 -0.72 -2.60
N THR A 532 -34.93 -1.99 -2.62
CA THR A 532 -35.84 -3.14 -2.71
C THR A 532 -37.13 -2.91 -1.91
N PRO A 533 -38.32 -3.37 -2.36
CA PRO A 533 -39.63 -3.01 -1.79
C PRO A 533 -39.79 -3.12 -0.26
N SER A 534 -38.90 -3.84 0.43
CA SER A 534 -38.82 -3.91 1.89
C SER A 534 -38.28 -2.63 2.57
N ALA A 535 -37.44 -1.84 1.90
CA ALA A 535 -36.84 -0.61 2.42
C ALA A 535 -37.71 0.64 2.19
N GLU A 536 -38.70 0.58 1.30
CA GLU A 536 -39.65 1.68 1.06
C GLU A 536 -40.57 1.96 2.24
N ARG A 537 -40.78 1.00 3.16
CA ARG A 537 -41.76 1.14 4.25
C ARG A 537 -41.29 1.97 5.45
N SER A 538 -40.03 2.41 5.50
CA SER A 538 -39.49 3.08 6.70
C SER A 538 -38.96 4.51 6.47
N ARG A 539 -39.03 5.06 5.25
CA ARG A 539 -38.61 6.44 4.99
C ARG A 539 -39.84 7.29 4.66
N THR A 540 -40.22 8.19 5.56
CA THR A 540 -41.36 9.09 5.36
C THR A 540 -41.04 10.13 4.29
N ALA A 541 -42.06 10.75 3.69
CA ALA A 541 -41.87 11.81 2.69
C ALA A 541 -41.12 13.04 3.24
N GLU A 542 -41.09 13.24 4.56
CA GLU A 542 -40.29 14.25 5.24
C GLU A 542 -38.79 13.96 5.20
N ASP A 543 -38.37 12.68 5.29
CA ASP A 543 -36.97 12.31 5.09
C ASP A 543 -36.53 12.75 3.69
N ARG A 544 -37.36 12.53 2.65
CA ARG A 544 -37.08 12.90 1.24
C ARG A 544 -37.01 14.41 0.97
N LEU A 545 -37.67 15.25 1.77
CA LEU A 545 -37.65 16.71 1.59
C LEU A 545 -36.38 17.36 2.17
N SER A 546 -35.72 16.74 3.17
CA SER A 546 -34.37 17.16 3.59
C SER A 546 -33.27 16.86 2.55
N TYR A 547 -33.56 15.98 1.57
CA TYR A 547 -32.67 15.62 0.46
C TYR A 547 -32.83 16.51 -0.79
N GLY A 548 -33.69 17.54 -0.75
CA GLY A 548 -33.72 18.59 -1.77
C GLY A 548 -32.54 19.57 -1.66
N ASP A 549 -31.87 19.59 -0.50
CA ASP A 549 -30.66 20.38 -0.27
C ASP A 549 -29.42 19.62 -0.73
N ASN A 550 -29.20 19.75 -2.02
CA ASN A 550 -28.08 19.27 -2.83
C ASN A 550 -26.67 19.62 -2.30
N LEU A 551 -26.58 20.42 -1.23
CA LEU A 551 -25.33 20.92 -0.61
C LEU A 551 -25.25 20.56 0.89
N LEU A 552 -26.25 19.87 1.45
CA LEU A 552 -26.30 19.42 2.85
C LEU A 552 -25.61 18.07 3.11
N TYR A 553 -25.00 17.43 2.10
CA TYR A 553 -24.26 16.17 2.22
C TYR A 553 -23.08 16.19 3.22
N ARG A 554 -22.70 17.37 3.72
CA ARG A 554 -21.77 17.56 4.83
C ARG A 554 -22.34 17.14 6.19
N TYR A 555 -23.63 17.36 6.40
CA TYR A 555 -24.22 17.27 7.73
C TYR A 555 -24.86 15.91 7.96
N ALA A 556 -24.19 15.10 8.76
CA ALA A 556 -24.80 13.95 9.37
C ALA A 556 -25.77 14.43 10.46
N THR A 557 -26.99 13.88 10.52
CA THR A 557 -27.88 14.18 11.65
C THR A 557 -27.45 13.39 12.89
N SER A 558 -27.79 13.89 14.08
CA SER A 558 -27.59 13.15 15.33
C SER A 558 -28.28 11.77 15.31
N LYS A 559 -29.38 11.62 14.54
CA LYS A 559 -30.08 10.34 14.31
C LYS A 559 -29.24 9.38 13.44
N ASN A 560 -28.65 9.86 12.35
CA ASN A 560 -27.75 9.07 11.51
C ASN A 560 -26.56 8.54 12.32
N ILE A 561 -25.94 9.41 13.13
CA ILE A 561 -24.74 9.07 13.91
C ILE A 561 -25.09 8.11 15.06
N SER A 562 -26.16 8.36 15.81
CA SER A 562 -26.61 7.43 16.87
C SER A 562 -27.02 6.07 16.30
N SER A 563 -27.63 6.03 15.11
CA SER A 563 -27.91 4.79 14.38
C SER A 563 -26.62 4.05 14.00
N ALA A 564 -25.59 4.75 13.51
CA ALA A 564 -24.30 4.15 13.20
C ALA A 564 -23.59 3.60 14.46
N ILE A 565 -23.64 4.32 15.58
CA ILE A 565 -23.12 3.84 16.87
C ILE A 565 -23.86 2.57 17.31
N ALA A 566 -25.19 2.60 17.32
CA ALA A 566 -26.01 1.46 17.74
C ALA A 566 -25.78 0.23 16.86
N GLN A 567 -25.72 0.40 15.53
CA GLN A 567 -25.44 -0.70 14.59
C GLN A 567 -24.01 -1.23 14.76
N SER A 568 -23.03 -0.37 15.03
CA SER A 568 -21.64 -0.78 15.28
C SER A 568 -21.53 -1.60 16.57
N ILE A 569 -22.19 -1.15 17.65
CA ILE A 569 -22.27 -1.89 18.92
C ILE A 569 -22.94 -3.24 18.72
N GLU A 570 -24.05 -3.27 17.98
CA GLU A 570 -24.75 -4.51 17.68
C GLU A 570 -23.88 -5.49 16.89
N LYS A 571 -23.11 -4.97 15.94
CA LYS A 571 -22.20 -5.80 15.14
C LYS A 571 -21.09 -6.39 15.99
N ILE A 572 -20.47 -5.58 16.86
CA ILE A 572 -19.45 -6.05 17.81
C ILE A 572 -20.08 -7.08 18.75
N ARG A 573 -21.26 -6.81 19.30
CA ARG A 573 -21.97 -7.73 20.18
C ARG A 573 -22.20 -9.08 19.50
N LYS A 574 -22.73 -9.10 18.28
CA LYS A 574 -22.89 -10.34 17.51
C LYS A 574 -21.57 -11.06 17.23
N TYR A 575 -20.50 -10.31 16.93
CA TYR A 575 -19.17 -10.89 16.70
C TYR A 575 -18.68 -11.62 17.95
N TYR A 576 -18.80 -11.00 19.14
CA TYR A 576 -18.33 -11.57 20.40
C TYR A 576 -19.30 -12.58 21.03
N GLU A 577 -20.61 -12.43 20.85
CA GLU A 577 -21.61 -13.43 21.28
C GLU A 577 -21.32 -14.78 20.62
N ARG A 578 -20.88 -14.80 19.35
CA ARG A 578 -20.44 -16.02 18.66
C ARG A 578 -19.18 -16.66 19.27
N LEU A 579 -18.38 -15.88 20.00
CA LEU A 579 -17.20 -16.40 20.70
C LEU A 579 -17.55 -16.99 22.07
N LEU A 580 -18.78 -16.83 22.56
CA LEU A 580 -19.19 -17.35 23.86
C LEU A 580 -19.62 -18.83 23.79
N PRO A 581 -19.42 -19.61 24.87
CA PRO A 581 -19.68 -21.05 24.87
C PRO A 581 -21.16 -21.42 24.66
N HIS A 582 -22.09 -20.61 25.18
CA HIS A 582 -23.52 -20.92 25.11
C HIS A 582 -24.08 -20.89 23.67
N SER A 583 -23.48 -20.13 22.75
CA SER A 583 -23.86 -20.20 21.34
C SER A 583 -23.38 -21.49 20.67
N LEU A 584 -22.22 -22.03 21.10
CA LEU A 584 -21.65 -23.25 20.55
C LEU A 584 -22.46 -24.50 20.95
N GLU A 585 -22.95 -24.56 22.19
CA GLU A 585 -23.78 -25.68 22.67
C GLU A 585 -25.10 -25.82 21.88
N SER A 586 -25.70 -24.71 21.43
CA SER A 586 -26.94 -24.72 20.65
C SER A 586 -26.78 -25.19 19.20
N SER A 587 -25.54 -25.23 18.70
CA SER A 587 -25.22 -25.58 17.31
C SER A 587 -24.97 -27.07 17.08
N VAL A 588 -24.83 -27.84 18.17
CA VAL A 588 -24.64 -29.29 18.12
C VAL A 588 -26.02 -29.96 18.23
N SER A 589 -26.44 -30.63 17.16
CA SER A 589 -27.70 -31.38 17.15
C SER A 589 -27.68 -32.47 18.23
N PRO A 590 -28.70 -32.57 19.10
CA PRO A 590 -28.78 -33.61 20.13
C PRO A 590 -28.77 -35.04 19.57
N ASP A 591 -29.12 -35.21 18.29
CA ASP A 591 -29.33 -36.51 17.65
C ASP A 591 -28.07 -37.11 17.01
N GLU A 592 -27.00 -36.33 16.82
CA GLU A 592 -25.72 -36.86 16.35
C GLU A 592 -24.83 -37.12 17.57
N GLY A 593 -24.90 -38.35 18.10
CA GLY A 593 -24.09 -38.77 19.23
C GLY A 593 -22.61 -38.44 19.00
N LEU A 594 -22.13 -37.41 19.69
CA LEU A 594 -20.72 -37.01 19.67
C LEU A 594 -19.87 -38.21 20.10
N SER A 595 -19.07 -38.76 19.18
CA SER A 595 -17.96 -39.60 19.60
C SER A 595 -17.05 -38.77 20.49
N HIS A 596 -16.57 -39.33 21.60
CA HIS A 596 -15.72 -38.63 22.57
C HIS A 596 -14.44 -38.00 21.99
N SER A 597 -14.15 -38.20 20.69
CA SER A 597 -13.00 -37.68 19.97
C SER A 597 -13.14 -36.25 19.41
N SER A 598 -14.34 -35.68 19.28
CA SER A 598 -14.55 -34.31 18.71
C SER A 598 -14.62 -33.19 19.77
N VAL A 599 -14.48 -33.53 21.05
CA VAL A 599 -14.60 -32.60 22.19
C VAL A 599 -13.34 -31.73 22.42
N PRO A 600 -12.10 -32.25 22.27
CA PRO A 600 -10.88 -31.42 22.38
C PRO A 600 -10.83 -30.27 21.36
N GLU A 601 -11.53 -30.40 20.23
CA GLU A 601 -11.61 -29.36 19.22
C GLU A 601 -12.39 -28.12 19.71
N LEU A 602 -13.41 -28.30 20.55
CA LEU A 602 -14.24 -27.19 21.05
C LEU A 602 -13.51 -26.34 22.10
N ASP A 603 -12.81 -27.00 23.02
CA ASP A 603 -12.00 -26.33 24.04
C ASP A 603 -10.83 -25.57 23.41
N ASN A 604 -10.16 -26.19 22.43
CA ASN A 604 -9.13 -25.54 21.63
C ASN A 604 -9.69 -24.36 20.83
N LEU A 605 -10.91 -24.48 20.28
CA LEU A 605 -11.58 -23.40 19.56
C LEU A 605 -11.89 -22.21 20.47
N ILE A 606 -12.34 -22.43 21.71
CA ILE A 606 -12.60 -21.35 22.68
C ILE A 606 -11.29 -20.63 23.04
N PHE A 607 -10.23 -21.38 23.31
CA PHE A 607 -8.91 -20.78 23.55
C PHE A 607 -8.39 -20.04 22.32
N GLU A 608 -8.46 -20.62 21.13
CA GLU A 608 -8.01 -19.97 19.89
C GLU A 608 -8.83 -18.72 19.59
N LYS A 609 -10.15 -18.73 19.76
CA LYS A 609 -10.98 -17.57 19.47
C LYS A 609 -10.88 -16.46 20.51
N ILE A 610 -10.68 -16.79 21.80
CA ILE A 610 -10.51 -15.78 22.88
C ILE A 610 -9.08 -15.23 22.92
N VAL A 611 -8.07 -16.08 22.65
CA VAL A 611 -6.65 -15.77 22.88
C VAL A 611 -5.86 -15.62 21.59
N ASP A 612 -6.12 -16.45 20.58
CA ASP A 612 -5.43 -16.43 19.28
C ASP A 612 -6.23 -15.70 18.21
N ILE A 613 -6.35 -14.38 18.38
CA ILE A 613 -7.12 -13.49 17.50
C ILE A 613 -6.37 -13.19 16.19
N ASN A 614 -5.82 -14.21 15.55
CA ASN A 614 -5.15 -14.11 14.25
C ASN A 614 -6.12 -13.74 13.10
N SER A 615 -7.42 -13.66 13.38
CA SER A 615 -8.50 -13.25 12.47
C SER A 615 -9.30 -12.08 13.03
N GLN A 616 -8.67 -10.93 13.27
CA GLN A 616 -9.39 -9.70 13.60
C GLN A 616 -10.17 -9.22 12.38
N HIS A 617 -11.38 -8.74 12.66
CA HIS A 617 -12.23 -8.10 11.67
C HIS A 617 -11.63 -6.74 11.28
N ILE A 618 -11.48 -6.51 9.98
CA ILE A 618 -10.84 -5.32 9.40
C ILE A 618 -11.72 -4.82 8.26
N ASP A 619 -12.04 -3.52 8.25
CA ASP A 619 -12.67 -2.87 7.09
C ASP A 619 -11.83 -1.68 6.65
N VAL A 620 -11.57 -1.56 5.34
CA VAL A 620 -11.04 -0.30 4.79
C VAL A 620 -12.19 0.69 4.63
N LEU A 621 -12.15 1.78 5.40
CA LEU A 621 -13.16 2.84 5.39
C LEU A 621 -12.96 3.79 4.20
N GLY A 622 -11.71 4.18 3.94
CA GLY A 622 -11.38 5.15 2.92
C GLY A 622 -9.87 5.31 2.72
N TYR A 623 -9.52 6.19 1.80
CA TYR A 623 -8.16 6.45 1.36
C TYR A 623 -7.86 7.94 1.41
N LYS A 624 -6.59 8.28 1.63
CA LYS A 624 -6.06 9.64 1.40
C LYS A 624 -4.91 9.53 0.41
N ILE A 625 -4.95 10.31 -0.65
CA ILE A 625 -3.82 10.52 -1.56
C ILE A 625 -3.31 11.94 -1.33
N GLU A 626 -2.15 12.05 -0.73
CA GLU A 626 -1.48 13.33 -0.50
C GLU A 626 -0.56 13.65 -1.67
N LYS A 627 -0.75 14.83 -2.26
CA LYS A 627 0.10 15.40 -3.30
C LYS A 627 0.97 16.49 -2.68
N THR A 628 2.28 16.30 -2.78
CA THR A 628 3.28 17.30 -2.42
C THR A 628 4.09 17.66 -3.66
N GLY A 629 4.60 18.90 -3.71
CA GLY A 629 5.39 19.37 -4.84
C GLY A 629 6.67 20.08 -4.42
N GLY A 630 7.52 20.29 -5.42
CA GLY A 630 8.82 20.94 -5.25
C GLY A 630 9.92 19.97 -4.80
N LYS A 631 11.15 20.48 -4.82
CA LYS A 631 12.30 19.76 -4.27
C LYS A 631 12.17 19.73 -2.74
N GLN A 632 12.51 18.59 -2.13
CA GLN A 632 12.66 18.49 -0.68
C GLN A 632 13.60 19.61 -0.18
N THR A 633 13.13 20.44 0.75
CA THR A 633 13.95 21.52 1.33
C THR A 633 14.13 21.30 2.84
N GLY A 634 15.28 21.74 3.37
CA GLY A 634 15.62 21.63 4.79
C GLY A 634 16.13 20.25 5.24
N ASP A 635 16.59 20.16 6.48
CA ASP A 635 17.16 18.94 7.09
C ASP A 635 16.11 17.83 7.27
N SER A 636 14.83 18.20 7.35
CA SER A 636 13.69 17.28 7.44
C SER A 636 13.21 16.75 6.09
N ARG A 637 13.80 17.18 4.96
CA ARG A 637 13.39 16.82 3.60
C ARG A 637 11.89 17.05 3.33
N THR A 638 11.30 18.10 3.87
CA THR A 638 9.88 18.41 3.70
C THR A 638 9.62 18.96 2.30
N GLN A 639 8.62 18.42 1.60
CA GLN A 639 8.06 18.98 0.37
C GLN A 639 6.86 19.87 0.73
N ASN A 640 6.55 20.84 -0.13
CA ASN A 640 5.38 21.69 0.09
C ASN A 640 4.13 20.86 -0.17
N HIS A 641 3.26 20.77 0.84
CA HIS A 641 1.93 20.20 0.71
C HIS A 641 1.13 21.04 -0.30
N ILE A 642 0.49 20.39 -1.28
CA ILE A 642 -0.32 21.06 -2.31
C ILE A 642 -1.79 20.70 -2.16
N GLN A 643 -2.11 19.40 -2.09
CA GLN A 643 -3.47 18.91 -2.18
C GLN A 643 -3.62 17.54 -1.52
N ASN A 644 -4.78 17.26 -0.93
CA ASN A 644 -5.21 15.93 -0.53
C ASN A 644 -6.45 15.51 -1.32
N PHE A 645 -6.48 14.26 -1.76
CA PHE A 645 -7.68 13.60 -2.26
C PHE A 645 -8.13 12.59 -1.21
N TRP A 646 -9.33 12.80 -0.67
CA TRP A 646 -9.94 11.96 0.36
C TRP A 646 -11.04 11.14 -0.28
N ILE A 647 -10.95 9.82 -0.18
CA ILE A 647 -11.77 8.94 -1.02
C ILE A 647 -12.43 7.90 -0.14
N TRP A 648 -13.76 7.89 -0.15
CA TRP A 648 -14.53 6.87 0.55
C TRP A 648 -14.41 5.51 -0.14
N ASN A 649 -14.28 4.42 0.62
CA ASN A 649 -14.19 3.07 0.06
C ASN A 649 -15.57 2.45 -0.17
N ARG A 650 -16.41 2.99 -1.05
CA ARG A 650 -17.79 2.49 -1.22
C ARG A 650 -17.88 0.97 -1.53
N GLY A 651 -18.84 0.31 -0.89
CA GLY A 651 -19.21 -1.10 -1.11
C GLY A 651 -20.05 -1.41 -2.34
N LYS A 652 -20.34 -2.71 -2.54
CA LYS A 652 -21.07 -3.26 -3.70
C LYS A 652 -22.60 -3.10 -3.61
N ASP A 653 -23.14 -2.50 -2.55
CA ASP A 653 -24.57 -2.38 -2.35
C ASP A 653 -25.21 -1.54 -3.48
N GLY A 654 -25.89 -2.25 -4.39
CA GLY A 654 -26.45 -1.71 -5.64
C GLY A 654 -26.34 -2.62 -6.87
N GLY A 655 -25.60 -3.75 -6.78
CA GLY A 655 -25.50 -4.71 -7.90
C GLY A 655 -24.48 -4.32 -8.99
N PHE A 656 -23.78 -3.21 -8.80
CA PHE A 656 -22.71 -2.75 -9.68
C PHE A 656 -21.41 -2.73 -8.90
N THR A 657 -20.38 -3.33 -9.48
CA THR A 657 -19.04 -3.37 -8.91
C THR A 657 -18.39 -2.01 -9.13
N PRO A 658 -18.07 -1.22 -8.07
CA PRO A 658 -17.03 -0.23 -8.21
C PRO A 658 -15.80 -0.94 -8.78
N GLU A 659 -15.11 -0.34 -9.75
CA GLU A 659 -13.91 -0.95 -10.31
C GLU A 659 -12.97 -1.38 -9.18
N LYS A 660 -12.43 -2.60 -9.27
CA LYS A 660 -11.44 -3.13 -8.30
C LYS A 660 -10.32 -2.12 -8.08
N THR A 661 -9.99 -1.35 -9.11
CA THR A 661 -8.97 -0.33 -9.11
C THR A 661 -9.60 1.05 -8.86
N LEU A 662 -9.04 1.81 -7.92
CA LEU A 662 -9.29 3.24 -7.83
C LEU A 662 -8.46 3.94 -8.90
N MET A 663 -9.08 4.81 -9.70
CA MET A 663 -8.38 5.64 -10.67
C MET A 663 -8.58 7.12 -10.35
N LEU A 664 -7.50 7.84 -10.04
CA LEU A 664 -7.48 9.28 -9.86
C LEU A 664 -6.74 9.93 -11.04
N ALA A 665 -7.39 10.89 -11.72
CA ALA A 665 -6.78 11.68 -12.80
C ALA A 665 -6.53 13.11 -12.33
N ASP A 666 -5.29 13.42 -11.96
CA ASP A 666 -4.89 14.75 -11.50
C ASP A 666 -4.30 15.57 -12.65
N SER A 667 -5.10 16.50 -13.19
CA SER A 667 -4.69 17.43 -14.24
C SER A 667 -4.04 18.72 -13.75
N GLN A 668 -3.95 18.91 -12.42
CA GLN A 668 -3.44 20.13 -11.82
C GLN A 668 -1.91 20.06 -11.68
N VAL A 669 -1.25 19.72 -12.78
CA VAL A 669 0.18 19.45 -12.83
C VAL A 669 0.85 20.23 -13.95
N LYS A 670 2.11 20.62 -13.71
CA LYS A 670 2.93 21.40 -14.65
C LYS A 670 4.01 20.53 -15.28
N ILE A 671 4.29 20.79 -16.56
CA ILE A 671 5.39 20.13 -17.27
C ILE A 671 6.75 20.44 -16.63
N GLY A 672 7.65 19.47 -16.61
CA GLY A 672 8.99 19.57 -16.03
C GLY A 672 9.04 19.63 -14.50
N HIS A 673 7.89 19.60 -13.82
CA HIS A 673 7.80 19.62 -12.37
C HIS A 673 7.65 18.21 -11.81
N SER A 674 8.20 18.00 -10.61
CA SER A 674 8.10 16.75 -9.87
C SER A 674 7.06 16.87 -8.75
N TYR A 675 6.22 15.85 -8.64
CA TYR A 675 5.19 15.70 -7.62
C TYR A 675 5.36 14.36 -6.92
N THR A 676 5.16 14.34 -5.60
CA THR A 676 5.21 13.12 -4.81
C THR A 676 3.80 12.82 -4.30
N TYR A 677 3.30 11.65 -4.69
CA TYR A 677 2.00 11.15 -4.26
C TYR A 677 2.22 10.09 -3.18
N THR A 678 1.62 10.30 -2.01
CA THR A 678 1.65 9.36 -0.88
C THR A 678 0.22 8.92 -0.57
N ALA A 679 -0.06 7.63 -0.68
CA ALA A 679 -1.37 7.08 -0.40
C ALA A 679 -1.42 6.44 0.99
N TYR A 680 -2.52 6.65 1.71
CA TYR A 680 -2.84 6.07 3.00
C TYR A 680 -4.23 5.41 2.94
N ALA A 681 -4.42 4.32 3.68
CA ALA A 681 -5.72 3.74 3.98
C ALA A 681 -6.11 4.01 5.44
N TYR A 682 -7.40 4.26 5.68
CA TYR A 682 -7.99 4.25 7.01
C TYR A 682 -8.77 2.97 7.20
N LEU A 683 -8.36 2.15 8.15
CA LEU A 683 -8.98 0.86 8.43
C LEU A 683 -9.64 0.87 9.79
N THR A 684 -10.79 0.24 9.94
CA THR A 684 -11.23 -0.23 11.26
C THR A 684 -10.53 -1.54 11.57
N VAL A 685 -10.06 -1.68 12.81
CA VAL A 685 -9.49 -2.93 13.33
C VAL A 685 -10.23 -3.26 14.61
N LEU A 686 -10.98 -4.37 14.59
CA LEU A 686 -11.65 -4.90 15.77
C LEU A 686 -10.67 -5.73 16.59
N GLY A 687 -10.17 -5.13 17.65
CA GLY A 687 -9.30 -5.81 18.62
C GLY A 687 -9.95 -5.98 19.98
N MET A 688 -9.11 -6.32 20.95
CA MET A 688 -9.49 -6.47 22.35
C MET A 688 -8.56 -5.64 23.22
N LYS A 689 -9.12 -4.91 24.19
CA LYS A 689 -8.35 -4.40 25.32
C LYS A 689 -8.55 -5.34 26.51
N TYR A 690 -7.49 -5.65 27.24
CA TYR A 690 -7.56 -6.57 28.36
C TYR A 690 -6.69 -6.11 29.53
N LYS A 691 -7.05 -6.55 30.73
CA LYS A 691 -6.27 -6.35 31.97
C LYS A 691 -6.40 -7.56 32.87
N TYR A 692 -5.38 -7.79 33.68
CA TYR A 692 -5.37 -8.84 34.69
C TYR A 692 -6.02 -8.34 35.99
N SER A 693 -6.81 -9.18 36.67
CA SER A 693 -7.27 -8.91 38.04
C SER A 693 -7.27 -10.17 38.91
N ASP A 694 -7.41 -9.95 40.22
CA ASP A 694 -7.53 -10.99 41.24
C ASP A 694 -6.44 -12.06 41.18
N PHE A 695 -5.21 -11.64 40.91
CA PHE A 695 -4.10 -12.56 40.70
C PHE A 695 -3.80 -13.36 41.99
N ARG A 696 -3.61 -14.66 41.86
CA ARG A 696 -3.28 -15.61 42.94
C ARG A 696 -2.10 -16.47 42.51
N LEU A 697 -1.18 -16.70 43.43
CA LEU A 697 -0.15 -17.71 43.28
C LEU A 697 -0.40 -18.83 44.28
N THR A 698 0.08 -20.02 43.96
CA THR A 698 0.12 -21.09 44.93
C THR A 698 1.44 -21.13 45.68
N LYS A 699 1.34 -21.65 46.91
CA LYS A 699 2.44 -22.11 47.74
C LYS A 699 2.27 -23.61 47.96
N MET A 700 3.30 -24.40 47.72
CA MET A 700 3.25 -25.82 48.04
C MET A 700 3.23 -26.02 49.55
N THR A 701 2.27 -26.81 50.05
CA THR A 701 2.12 -27.09 51.49
C THR A 701 2.48 -28.52 51.85
N ASN A 702 2.13 -29.47 51.00
CA ASN A 702 2.49 -30.87 51.15
C ASN A 702 2.53 -31.58 49.79
N ALA A 703 3.16 -32.75 49.73
CA ALA A 703 3.24 -33.61 48.56
C ALA A 703 2.78 -35.01 48.96
N TYR A 704 1.99 -35.66 48.11
CA TYR A 704 1.49 -37.02 48.34
C TYR A 704 1.83 -37.92 47.15
N ASP A 705 2.23 -39.14 47.49
CA ASP A 705 2.51 -40.27 46.61
C ASP A 705 1.29 -41.19 46.74
N LEU A 706 0.50 -41.34 45.67
CA LEU A 706 -0.83 -41.95 45.70
C LEU A 706 -1.10 -42.78 44.44
N GLU A 707 -0.72 -44.05 44.45
CA GLU A 707 -1.11 -44.98 43.40
C GLU A 707 -2.53 -45.55 43.67
N LEU A 708 -3.41 -45.47 42.66
CA LEU A 708 -4.78 -45.99 42.71
C LEU A 708 -4.80 -47.50 42.37
N SER A 709 -4.76 -48.37 43.39
CA SER A 709 -4.95 -49.81 43.19
C SER A 709 -6.44 -50.23 43.30
N GLU A 710 -6.82 -51.36 42.69
CA GLU A 710 -8.16 -51.96 42.80
C GLU A 710 -8.59 -52.30 44.26
N ARG A 711 -7.67 -52.22 45.24
CA ARG A 711 -7.93 -52.50 46.67
C ARG A 711 -7.73 -51.29 47.60
N GLY A 712 -7.46 -50.11 47.07
CA GLY A 712 -7.19 -48.87 47.84
C GLY A 712 -5.81 -48.28 47.56
N PHE A 713 -5.49 -47.16 48.20
CA PHE A 713 -4.23 -46.42 48.00
C PHE A 713 -3.01 -47.22 48.49
N GLU A 714 -2.06 -47.52 47.62
CA GLU A 714 -0.72 -48.03 47.96
C GLU A 714 0.34 -46.96 47.65
N ILE A 715 1.47 -46.98 48.37
CA ILE A 715 2.60 -46.04 48.20
C ILE A 715 3.59 -46.71 47.24
N ASP A 716 3.78 -46.18 46.04
CA ASP A 716 4.63 -46.77 45.00
C ASP A 716 6.01 -46.12 44.91
N GLY A 717 6.19 -44.96 45.56
CA GLY A 717 7.45 -44.21 45.55
C GLY A 717 7.49 -43.09 44.51
N GLU A 718 6.43 -42.87 43.73
CA GLU A 718 6.32 -41.79 42.74
C GLU A 718 5.34 -40.69 43.21
N LEU A 719 5.72 -39.43 42.96
CA LEU A 719 5.00 -38.26 43.46
C LEU A 719 3.87 -37.86 42.50
N ASP A 720 2.62 -38.14 42.86
CA ASP A 720 1.49 -37.93 41.95
C ASP A 720 0.73 -36.63 42.16
N LEU A 721 0.63 -36.12 43.41
CA LEU A 721 -0.27 -35.02 43.75
C LEU A 721 0.30 -34.04 44.78
N TYR A 722 0.07 -32.75 44.53
CA TYR A 722 0.56 -31.64 45.34
C TYR A 722 -0.58 -30.91 46.04
N CYS A 723 -0.50 -30.77 47.37
CA CYS A 723 -1.39 -29.90 48.12
C CYS A 723 -0.87 -28.46 48.08
N VAL A 724 -1.67 -27.59 47.48
CA VAL A 724 -1.31 -26.20 47.24
C VAL A 724 -2.24 -25.24 47.97
N GLN A 725 -1.70 -24.10 48.40
CA GLN A 725 -2.43 -23.01 49.04
C GLN A 725 -2.37 -21.74 48.18
N PHE A 726 -3.50 -21.12 47.90
CA PHE A 726 -3.60 -19.89 47.12
C PHE A 726 -3.44 -18.64 48.00
N TYR A 727 -2.67 -17.66 47.51
CA TYR A 727 -2.48 -16.37 48.14
C TYR A 727 -2.36 -15.25 47.10
N ASP A 728 -2.67 -14.02 47.49
CA ASP A 728 -2.43 -12.83 46.66
C ASP A 728 -0.96 -12.40 46.82
N PRO A 729 -0.16 -12.33 45.74
CA PRO A 729 1.27 -12.03 45.85
C PRO A 729 1.58 -10.55 46.12
N THR A 730 0.57 -9.67 46.11
CA THR A 730 0.75 -8.24 46.39
C THR A 730 0.77 -7.97 47.89
N ASP A 731 -0.13 -8.60 48.65
CA ASP A 731 -0.28 -8.44 50.10
C ASP A 731 0.13 -9.68 50.92
N MET A 732 0.43 -10.81 50.24
CA MET A 732 0.79 -12.10 50.81
C MET A 732 -0.31 -12.74 51.68
N ILE A 733 -1.58 -12.37 51.46
CA ILE A 733 -2.74 -12.89 52.19
C ILE A 733 -3.33 -14.09 51.47
N ILE A 734 -3.67 -15.14 52.22
CA ILE A 734 -4.36 -16.34 51.71
C ILE A 734 -5.73 -15.94 51.15
N LYS A 735 -6.05 -16.43 49.95
CA LYS A 735 -7.30 -16.11 49.25
C LYS A 735 -7.87 -17.35 48.57
N PRO A 736 -9.21 -17.44 48.40
CA PRO A 736 -9.82 -18.44 47.54
C PRO A 736 -9.20 -18.46 46.13
N GLN A 737 -9.12 -19.65 45.54
CA GLN A 737 -8.79 -19.83 44.13
C GLN A 737 -9.86 -19.20 43.22
N ASN A 738 -9.47 -18.70 42.05
CA ASN A 738 -10.43 -18.13 41.10
C ASN A 738 -11.06 -19.22 40.21
N LEU A 739 -10.31 -20.27 39.91
CA LEU A 739 -10.75 -21.37 39.07
C LEU A 739 -11.02 -22.61 39.91
N THR A 740 -12.17 -22.68 40.60
CA THR A 740 -12.59 -23.94 41.28
C THR A 740 -12.93 -25.04 40.27
N ILE A 741 -12.29 -26.22 40.41
CA ILE A 741 -12.29 -27.34 39.44
C ILE A 741 -13.24 -28.50 39.83
N SER A 742 -13.90 -28.48 41.00
CA SER A 742 -14.71 -29.61 41.48
C SER A 742 -15.78 -30.10 40.49
N SER A 743 -15.73 -31.40 40.17
CA SER A 743 -16.55 -32.06 39.14
C SER A 743 -17.82 -32.74 39.69
N VAL A 744 -17.93 -32.87 41.02
CA VAL A 744 -18.99 -33.64 41.67
C VAL A 744 -20.27 -32.81 41.87
N GLY A 745 -21.21 -32.92 40.92
CA GLY A 745 -22.54 -32.30 41.02
C GLY A 745 -23.47 -32.93 42.07
N GLU A 746 -23.19 -34.13 42.56
CA GLU A 746 -24.11 -34.91 43.40
C GLU A 746 -24.04 -34.58 44.91
N ARG A 747 -23.01 -33.84 45.37
CA ARG A 747 -22.86 -33.43 46.78
C ARG A 747 -23.05 -31.93 47.05
N ASN A 748 -23.47 -31.15 46.05
CA ASN A 748 -23.57 -29.69 46.14
C ASN A 748 -25.01 -29.17 45.91
N PRO A 749 -25.88 -29.18 46.93
CA PRO A 749 -27.25 -28.67 46.83
C PRO A 749 -27.37 -27.13 46.86
N GLU A 750 -26.31 -26.38 47.23
CA GLU A 750 -26.40 -24.93 47.53
C GLU A 750 -25.48 -24.01 46.70
N GLY A 751 -24.66 -24.54 45.78
CA GLY A 751 -23.91 -23.72 44.83
C GLY A 751 -22.60 -23.10 45.35
N TYR A 752 -22.05 -23.61 46.46
CA TYR A 752 -20.74 -23.17 46.97
C TYR A 752 -19.58 -23.60 46.05
N GLU A 753 -18.51 -22.81 46.05
CA GLU A 753 -17.26 -23.08 45.33
C GLU A 753 -16.38 -24.08 46.09
N PHE A 754 -16.18 -25.29 45.54
CA PHE A 754 -15.36 -26.35 46.14
C PHE A 754 -14.07 -26.59 45.35
N SER A 755 -12.96 -26.81 46.06
CA SER A 755 -11.69 -27.27 45.48
C SER A 755 -11.73 -28.75 45.15
N ASN A 756 -10.79 -29.26 44.35
CA ASN A 756 -10.67 -30.71 44.12
C ASN A 756 -10.35 -31.44 45.43
N LEU A 757 -9.61 -30.79 46.33
CA LEU A 757 -9.37 -31.31 47.67
C LEU A 757 -10.67 -31.53 48.47
N ALA A 758 -11.73 -30.75 48.20
CA ALA A 758 -13.02 -30.93 48.86
C ALA A 758 -13.72 -32.24 48.49
N GLU A 759 -13.34 -32.88 47.38
CA GLU A 759 -13.81 -34.22 47.02
C GLU A 759 -13.30 -35.28 48.02
N TYR A 760 -12.10 -35.07 48.57
CA TYR A 760 -11.42 -35.98 49.50
C TYR A 760 -11.58 -35.54 50.97
N ASN A 761 -11.80 -34.24 51.22
CA ASN A 761 -11.93 -33.68 52.55
C ASN A 761 -13.05 -32.64 52.60
N THR A 762 -14.17 -32.98 53.26
CA THR A 762 -15.33 -32.09 53.41
C THR A 762 -15.06 -30.78 54.16
N PHE A 763 -13.91 -30.66 54.83
CA PHE A 763 -13.46 -29.44 55.51
C PHE A 763 -12.49 -28.59 54.68
N ALA A 764 -12.13 -29.05 53.46
CA ALA A 764 -11.27 -28.27 52.59
C ALA A 764 -11.99 -27.00 52.12
N THR A 765 -11.34 -25.87 52.36
CA THR A 765 -11.82 -24.57 51.91
C THR A 765 -11.25 -24.26 50.52
N SER A 766 -11.81 -23.28 49.81
CA SER A 766 -11.42 -22.95 48.44
C SER A 766 -10.02 -22.31 48.32
N GLU A 767 -9.40 -21.95 49.45
CA GLU A 767 -8.01 -21.51 49.57
C GLU A 767 -6.98 -22.64 49.34
N PHE A 768 -7.40 -23.91 49.45
CA PHE A 768 -6.53 -25.07 49.29
C PHE A 768 -7.02 -25.98 48.17
N ASP A 769 -6.10 -26.59 47.42
CA ASP A 769 -6.44 -27.51 46.34
C ASP A 769 -5.42 -28.65 46.22
N ILE A 770 -5.77 -29.68 45.45
CA ILE A 770 -4.85 -30.74 45.00
C ILE A 770 -4.64 -30.58 43.50
N LEU A 771 -3.38 -30.54 43.08
CA LEU A 771 -2.96 -30.43 41.67
C LEU A 771 -1.95 -31.52 41.32
N ASP A 772 -1.85 -31.84 40.03
CA ASP A 772 -0.80 -32.68 39.41
C ASP A 772 0.54 -31.95 39.24
N SER A 773 0.64 -30.72 39.76
CA SER A 773 1.82 -29.88 39.64
C SER A 773 2.02 -29.04 40.90
N PRO A 774 3.27 -28.79 41.35
CA PRO A 774 3.53 -28.15 42.64
C PRO A 774 3.16 -26.66 42.66
N GLN A 775 3.00 -26.02 41.50
CA GLN A 775 2.72 -24.59 41.42
C GLN A 775 1.69 -24.23 40.35
N ALA A 776 0.84 -23.28 40.68
CA ALA A 776 -0.15 -22.71 39.78
C ALA A 776 -0.31 -21.21 40.02
N ALA A 777 -0.88 -20.54 39.04
CA ALA A 777 -1.26 -19.13 39.12
C ALA A 777 -2.67 -18.95 38.60
N ASP A 778 -3.56 -18.40 39.42
CA ASP A 778 -4.94 -18.08 39.03
C ASP A 778 -5.08 -16.58 38.80
N PHE A 779 -5.83 -16.19 37.78
CA PHE A 779 -6.19 -14.79 37.56
C PHE A 779 -7.44 -14.66 36.73
N HIS A 780 -8.02 -13.47 36.76
CA HIS A 780 -9.05 -13.08 35.83
C HIS A 780 -8.45 -12.29 34.68
N LEU A 781 -8.73 -12.72 33.46
CA LEU A 781 -8.56 -11.90 32.26
C LEU A 781 -9.85 -11.11 32.07
N ASN A 782 -9.80 -9.81 32.33
CA ASN A 782 -10.89 -8.91 32.01
C ASN A 782 -10.64 -8.38 30.61
N PHE A 783 -11.55 -8.62 29.68
CA PHE A 783 -11.42 -8.07 28.34
C PHE A 783 -12.71 -7.38 27.88
N GLU A 784 -12.51 -6.40 27.00
CA GLU A 784 -13.55 -5.61 26.38
C GLU A 784 -13.14 -5.43 24.90
N PRO A 785 -14.05 -5.63 23.93
CA PRO A 785 -13.79 -5.29 22.54
C PRO A 785 -13.38 -3.84 22.40
N CYS A 786 -12.46 -3.56 21.49
CA CYS A 786 -12.14 -2.19 21.10
C CYS A 786 -12.08 -2.10 19.57
N LEU A 787 -12.71 -1.08 19.02
CA LEU A 787 -12.66 -0.79 17.59
C LEU A 787 -11.79 0.44 17.38
N LYS A 788 -10.68 0.28 16.65
CA LYS A 788 -9.75 1.36 16.36
C LYS A 788 -9.77 1.71 14.88
N ILE A 789 -9.69 2.99 14.54
CA ILE A 789 -9.34 3.45 13.20
C ILE A 789 -7.83 3.53 13.13
N VAL A 790 -7.22 2.87 12.14
CA VAL A 790 -5.78 2.79 11.93
C VAL A 790 -5.44 3.42 10.58
N LYS A 791 -4.49 4.34 10.57
CA LYS A 791 -3.96 4.92 9.34
C LYS A 791 -2.72 4.15 8.89
N VAL A 792 -2.77 3.59 7.68
CA VAL A 792 -1.71 2.74 7.12
C VAL A 792 -1.17 3.35 5.83
N PRO A 793 0.15 3.56 5.68
CA PRO A 793 0.74 3.97 4.41
C PRO A 793 0.68 2.81 3.40
N ILE A 794 0.25 3.10 2.17
CA ILE A 794 0.10 2.11 1.09
C ILE A 794 1.30 2.19 0.14
N PHE A 795 1.52 3.36 -0.46
CA PHE A 795 2.64 3.62 -1.36
C PHE A 795 3.06 5.08 -1.34
N GLN A 796 4.28 5.33 -1.81
CA GLN A 796 4.79 6.66 -2.11
C GLN A 796 5.56 6.60 -3.42
N LYS A 797 5.24 7.49 -4.37
CA LYS A 797 6.01 7.61 -5.62
C LYS A 797 6.13 9.05 -6.05
N THR A 798 7.36 9.42 -6.42
CA THR A 798 7.66 10.72 -7.03
C THR A 798 7.64 10.58 -8.54
N VAL A 799 6.83 11.38 -9.21
CA VAL A 799 6.73 11.43 -10.68
C VAL A 799 7.13 12.80 -11.18
N THR A 800 7.78 12.85 -12.33
CA THR A 800 8.06 14.10 -13.03
C THR A 800 7.26 14.12 -14.32
N VAL A 801 6.54 15.22 -14.54
CA VAL A 801 5.66 15.39 -15.70
C VAL A 801 6.54 15.66 -16.92
N TYR A 802 6.83 14.61 -17.68
CA TYR A 802 7.59 14.68 -18.92
C TYR A 802 6.79 14.11 -20.09
N ASP A 803 7.04 14.67 -21.26
CA ASP A 803 6.66 14.08 -22.53
C ASP A 803 7.60 12.90 -22.89
N ASN A 804 7.31 12.17 -23.95
CA ASN A 804 8.19 11.12 -24.44
C ASN A 804 9.34 11.72 -25.30
N PRO A 805 10.45 11.00 -25.45
CA PRO A 805 11.54 11.46 -26.31
C PRO A 805 11.14 11.59 -27.78
N GLY A 806 11.64 12.63 -28.45
CA GLY A 806 11.37 12.88 -29.86
C GLY A 806 11.96 11.81 -30.81
N ASN A 807 11.45 11.78 -32.04
CA ASN A 807 11.84 10.80 -33.06
C ASN A 807 13.34 10.82 -33.43
N LYS A 808 13.77 9.76 -34.12
CA LYS A 808 15.08 9.70 -34.77
C LYS A 808 15.19 10.70 -35.91
N ILE A 809 16.43 10.94 -36.31
CA ILE A 809 16.77 11.77 -37.46
C ILE A 809 17.62 11.01 -38.45
N SER A 810 17.32 11.25 -39.72
CA SER A 810 18.16 10.91 -40.85
C SER A 810 18.98 12.12 -41.25
N VAL A 811 20.29 11.93 -41.45
CA VAL A 811 21.21 13.01 -41.84
C VAL A 811 21.97 12.58 -43.09
N GLU A 812 21.89 13.39 -44.13
CA GLU A 812 22.60 13.19 -45.39
C GLU A 812 23.60 14.32 -45.60
N PRO A 813 24.91 14.06 -45.46
CA PRO A 813 25.93 15.06 -45.70
C PRO A 813 26.12 15.32 -47.20
N PHE A 814 26.37 16.57 -47.58
CA PHE A 814 26.61 16.96 -48.98
C PHE A 814 27.77 17.95 -49.12
N HIS A 815 28.37 17.93 -50.32
CA HIS A 815 29.43 18.86 -50.69
C HIS A 815 28.86 20.19 -51.19
N VAL A 816 29.38 21.31 -50.70
CA VAL A 816 29.02 22.64 -51.22
C VAL A 816 30.01 23.02 -52.32
N ILE A 817 29.53 23.14 -53.56
CA ILE A 817 30.35 23.46 -54.74
C ILE A 817 30.60 24.98 -54.78
N ASN A 818 31.43 25.48 -53.87
CA ASN A 818 31.95 26.85 -53.89
C ASN A 818 33.29 26.97 -53.13
N ASN A 819 33.91 28.16 -53.17
CA ASN A 819 35.21 28.39 -52.53
C ASN A 819 35.13 28.85 -51.07
N ASP A 820 33.96 28.79 -50.42
CA ASP A 820 33.73 29.39 -49.10
C ASP A 820 34.16 28.51 -47.92
N ASN A 821 34.75 27.34 -48.19
CA ASN A 821 35.10 26.33 -47.19
C ASN A 821 33.89 25.81 -46.39
N LYS A 822 32.82 25.45 -47.09
CA LYS A 822 31.55 25.03 -46.49
C LYS A 822 31.28 23.55 -46.71
N ILE A 823 30.63 22.92 -45.73
CA ILE A 823 30.08 21.57 -45.84
C ILE A 823 28.60 21.59 -45.45
N GLY A 824 27.80 20.71 -46.04
CA GLY A 824 26.35 20.69 -45.85
C GLY A 824 25.84 19.42 -45.22
N PHE A 825 24.69 19.52 -44.54
CA PHE A 825 23.93 18.39 -44.00
C PHE A 825 22.44 18.64 -44.23
N ASN A 826 21.77 17.71 -44.91
CA ASN A 826 20.31 17.65 -44.97
C ASN A 826 19.83 16.77 -43.82
N ILE A 827 18.97 17.32 -42.97
CA ILE A 827 18.50 16.66 -41.75
C ILE A 827 16.99 16.53 -41.87
N VAL A 828 16.48 15.30 -41.69
CA VAL A 828 15.05 14.99 -41.79
C VAL A 828 14.63 14.19 -40.56
N GLN A 829 13.50 14.56 -39.96
CA GLN A 829 12.89 13.80 -38.87
C GLN A 829 12.27 12.51 -39.43
N ASP A 830 12.60 11.38 -38.82
CA ASP A 830 12.02 10.09 -39.18
C ASP A 830 10.63 9.89 -38.57
N ASN A 831 9.88 8.94 -39.14
CA ASN A 831 8.64 8.44 -38.52
C ASN A 831 8.95 7.74 -37.18
N PHE A 832 7.99 7.83 -36.25
CA PHE A 832 8.11 7.18 -34.95
C PHE A 832 8.32 5.67 -35.08
N ARG A 833 9.26 5.15 -34.30
CA ARG A 833 9.49 3.72 -34.14
C ARG A 833 9.83 3.45 -32.68
N PRO A 834 9.21 2.45 -32.04
CA PRO A 834 9.55 2.05 -30.69
C PRO A 834 11.06 1.81 -30.55
N SER A 835 11.69 2.41 -29.54
CA SER A 835 13.12 2.22 -29.28
C SER A 835 13.49 2.56 -27.84
N LYS A 836 14.69 2.16 -27.41
CA LYS A 836 15.21 2.47 -26.08
C LYS A 836 15.34 3.97 -25.86
N TYR A 837 15.38 4.41 -24.61
CA TYR A 837 15.58 5.82 -24.28
C TYR A 837 16.86 6.40 -24.96
N PRO A 838 16.84 7.65 -25.46
CA PRO A 838 17.99 8.24 -26.16
C PRO A 838 19.31 8.25 -25.38
N ALA A 839 20.41 8.31 -26.14
CA ALA A 839 21.74 8.47 -25.59
C ALA A 839 21.90 9.82 -24.86
N VAL A 840 22.59 9.78 -23.71
CA VAL A 840 22.85 10.93 -22.84
C VAL A 840 24.09 11.68 -23.34
N ILE A 841 23.96 12.99 -23.58
CA ILE A 841 25.08 13.87 -23.96
C ILE A 841 25.52 14.70 -22.74
N THR A 842 24.56 15.33 -22.05
CA THR A 842 24.83 16.25 -20.94
C THR A 842 24.43 15.65 -19.58
N PRO A 843 24.97 16.16 -18.44
CA PRO A 843 24.51 15.76 -17.11
C PRO A 843 23.01 16.04 -16.86
N ASN A 844 22.45 17.08 -17.51
CA ASN A 844 21.02 17.36 -17.42
C ASN A 844 20.19 16.29 -18.13
N ASP A 845 20.66 15.78 -19.29
CA ASP A 845 20.00 14.68 -19.99
C ASP A 845 19.94 13.42 -19.12
N GLN A 846 20.99 13.16 -18.32
CA GLN A 846 21.00 12.04 -17.38
C GLN A 846 19.91 12.21 -16.32
N THR A 847 19.76 13.42 -15.78
CA THR A 847 18.71 13.72 -14.79
C THR A 847 17.31 13.53 -15.40
N ILE A 848 17.09 14.00 -16.62
CA ILE A 848 15.80 13.81 -17.33
C ILE A 848 15.55 12.32 -17.59
N LYS A 849 16.58 11.58 -18.05
CA LYS A 849 16.50 10.13 -18.28
C LYS A 849 16.09 9.38 -17.01
N ASP A 850 16.80 9.60 -15.91
CA ASP A 850 16.57 8.89 -14.65
C ASP A 850 15.15 9.16 -14.14
N ASN A 851 14.72 10.42 -14.17
CA ASN A 851 13.37 10.82 -13.76
C ASN A 851 12.28 10.27 -14.69
N TYR A 852 12.51 10.25 -16.01
CA TYR A 852 11.57 9.69 -16.99
C TYR A 852 11.40 8.18 -16.81
N LEU A 853 12.50 7.44 -16.74
CA LEU A 853 12.50 5.98 -16.55
C LEU A 853 11.83 5.61 -15.21
N HIS A 854 12.18 6.32 -14.13
CA HIS A 854 11.53 6.14 -12.82
C HIS A 854 10.02 6.42 -12.88
N THR A 855 9.61 7.52 -13.52
CA THR A 855 8.19 7.89 -13.64
C THR A 855 7.40 6.83 -14.40
N LYS A 856 7.94 6.32 -15.50
CA LYS A 856 7.28 5.32 -16.36
C LYS A 856 7.49 3.87 -15.91
N ASN A 857 8.18 3.63 -14.79
CA ASN A 857 8.56 2.29 -14.31
C ASN A 857 9.35 1.47 -15.36
N LEU A 858 10.19 2.14 -16.16
CA LEU A 858 10.99 1.52 -17.23
C LEU A 858 12.44 1.30 -16.76
N LYS A 859 13.04 0.20 -17.21
CA LYS A 859 14.49 -0.04 -17.14
C LYS A 859 15.18 0.57 -18.37
N ASP A 860 16.48 0.79 -18.27
CA ASP A 860 17.27 1.32 -19.40
C ASP A 860 17.30 0.39 -20.64
N THR A 861 17.00 -0.89 -20.42
CA THR A 861 16.91 -1.89 -21.49
C THR A 861 15.56 -1.91 -22.20
N ASP A 862 14.54 -1.32 -21.60
CA ASP A 862 13.16 -1.42 -22.07
C ASP A 862 12.96 -0.57 -23.33
N ILE A 863 12.09 -1.05 -24.20
CA ILE A 863 11.70 -0.34 -25.43
C ILE A 863 10.59 0.64 -25.06
N ASN A 864 10.79 1.93 -25.32
CA ASN A 864 9.72 2.91 -25.22
C ASN A 864 8.83 2.81 -26.46
N GLU A 865 7.57 2.45 -26.25
CA GLU A 865 6.54 2.34 -27.29
C GLU A 865 5.73 3.62 -27.48
N LEU A 866 5.93 4.62 -26.61
CA LEU A 866 5.15 5.85 -26.61
C LEU A 866 5.80 6.93 -27.48
N PHE A 867 4.99 7.51 -28.37
CA PHE A 867 5.33 8.65 -29.21
C PHE A 867 5.43 9.95 -28.40
N SER A 868 6.34 10.85 -28.78
CA SER A 868 6.40 12.22 -28.24
C SER A 868 5.23 13.01 -28.79
N GLU A 869 4.33 13.46 -27.93
CA GLU A 869 3.20 14.25 -28.39
C GLU A 869 3.69 15.63 -28.84
N SER A 870 4.66 16.25 -28.15
CA SER A 870 5.22 17.53 -28.59
C SER A 870 6.09 17.41 -29.84
N PRO A 871 5.95 18.37 -30.79
CA PRO A 871 6.76 18.38 -32.00
C PRO A 871 8.22 18.72 -31.69
N ALA A 872 9.13 18.31 -32.59
CA ALA A 872 10.53 18.72 -32.55
C ALA A 872 10.62 20.25 -32.70
N ARG A 873 11.32 20.92 -31.78
CA ARG A 873 11.40 22.39 -31.69
C ARG A 873 12.79 22.89 -32.03
N TYR A 874 13.81 22.22 -31.51
CA TYR A 874 15.19 22.64 -31.69
C TYR A 874 16.03 21.53 -32.33
N LEU A 875 16.92 21.92 -33.23
CA LEU A 875 18.00 21.08 -33.73
C LEU A 875 19.31 21.50 -33.06
N GLU A 876 19.86 20.62 -32.23
CA GLU A 876 21.17 20.80 -31.62
C GLU A 876 22.25 20.21 -32.52
N VAL A 877 23.24 21.05 -32.86
CA VAL A 877 24.38 20.69 -33.70
C VAL A 877 25.63 20.68 -32.84
N TYR A 878 26.23 19.51 -32.66
CA TYR A 878 27.48 19.34 -31.95
C TYR A 878 28.62 19.09 -32.92
N ARG A 879 29.80 19.69 -32.66
CA ARG A 879 31.01 19.52 -33.48
C ARG A 879 32.26 19.53 -32.61
N THR A 880 33.09 18.50 -32.75
CA THR A 880 34.41 18.44 -32.11
C THR A 880 35.52 18.08 -33.09
N ARG A 881 36.76 18.46 -32.78
CA ARG A 881 37.97 18.09 -33.52
C ARG A 881 38.64 16.83 -32.95
N THR A 882 38.33 16.48 -31.71
CA THR A 882 38.87 15.29 -31.04
C THR A 882 37.96 14.11 -31.32
N LYS A 883 38.55 12.97 -31.72
CA LYS A 883 37.78 11.74 -31.93
C LYS A 883 37.01 11.38 -30.65
N PRO A 884 35.67 11.27 -30.69
CA PRO A 884 34.88 11.04 -29.50
C PRO A 884 35.09 9.61 -28.95
N THR A 885 35.12 9.48 -27.63
CA THR A 885 35.19 8.19 -26.93
C THR A 885 33.86 7.82 -26.28
N SER A 886 32.88 8.74 -26.28
CA SER A 886 31.50 8.53 -25.84
C SER A 886 30.62 9.67 -26.34
N TYR A 887 29.31 9.58 -26.17
CA TYR A 887 28.38 10.69 -26.44
C TYR A 887 28.64 11.91 -25.55
N GLN A 888 29.10 11.72 -24.32
CA GLN A 888 29.47 12.82 -23.40
C GLN A 888 30.70 13.60 -23.89
N SER A 889 31.49 13.07 -24.82
CA SER A 889 32.57 13.83 -25.48
C SER A 889 32.05 15.07 -26.22
N PHE A 890 30.74 15.10 -26.53
CA PHE A 890 30.08 16.23 -27.18
C PHE A 890 29.46 17.25 -26.20
N ALA A 891 29.46 16.99 -24.89
CA ALA A 891 28.73 17.79 -23.89
C ALA A 891 29.10 19.29 -23.90
N SER A 892 30.35 19.62 -24.21
CA SER A 892 30.85 20.99 -24.26
C SER A 892 31.12 21.49 -25.69
N SER A 893 30.64 20.77 -26.71
CA SER A 893 30.94 21.03 -28.12
C SER A 893 29.69 21.37 -28.95
N ILE A 894 28.69 21.99 -28.34
CA ILE A 894 27.53 22.51 -29.06
C ILE A 894 27.97 23.73 -29.90
N VAL A 895 27.67 23.71 -31.19
CA VAL A 895 27.97 24.80 -32.13
C VAL A 895 26.76 25.69 -32.33
N SER A 896 25.58 25.07 -32.45
CA SER A 896 24.34 25.79 -32.71
C SER A 896 23.15 25.04 -32.11
N LYS A 897 22.15 25.80 -31.67
CA LYS A 897 20.81 25.33 -31.33
C LYS A 897 19.84 26.09 -32.21
N ILE A 898 19.36 25.42 -33.26
CA ILE A 898 18.55 26.01 -34.31
C ILE A 898 17.08 25.84 -33.95
N ASP A 899 16.32 26.92 -34.00
CA ASP A 899 14.87 26.91 -33.82
C ASP A 899 14.18 26.50 -35.13
N LEU A 900 13.37 25.45 -35.08
CA LEU A 900 12.63 24.91 -36.22
C LEU A 900 11.23 25.54 -36.39
N ARG A 901 10.84 26.56 -35.60
CA ARG A 901 9.52 27.23 -35.79
C ARG A 901 9.47 27.82 -37.18
N LEU A 902 8.32 27.69 -37.83
CA LEU A 902 7.98 28.59 -38.92
C LEU A 902 7.49 29.91 -38.33
N GLU A 903 8.07 31.02 -38.80
CA GLU A 903 7.70 32.37 -38.35
C GLU A 903 6.18 32.59 -38.43
N ASN A 904 5.61 33.18 -37.37
CA ASN A 904 4.17 33.47 -37.25
C ASN A 904 3.23 32.25 -37.31
N THR A 905 3.72 31.04 -37.00
CA THR A 905 2.88 29.84 -36.90
C THR A 905 3.21 28.98 -35.68
N HIS A 906 2.35 28.01 -35.37
CA HIS A 906 2.60 26.97 -34.36
C HIS A 906 3.26 25.71 -34.94
N PHE A 907 3.53 25.68 -36.25
CA PHE A 907 4.14 24.53 -36.92
C PHE A 907 5.67 24.61 -36.87
N ASN A 908 6.30 23.45 -36.72
CA ASN A 908 7.74 23.31 -36.78
C ASN A 908 8.14 22.59 -38.07
N ARG A 909 9.32 22.91 -38.60
CA ARG A 909 9.91 22.20 -39.74
C ARG A 909 10.29 20.78 -39.33
N THR A 910 10.01 19.81 -40.20
CA THR A 910 10.45 18.42 -40.05
C THR A 910 11.79 18.16 -40.73
N ASP A 911 12.27 19.11 -41.54
CA ASP A 911 13.53 19.08 -42.26
C ASP A 911 14.34 20.38 -42.10
N TYR A 912 15.66 20.27 -42.22
CA TYR A 912 16.56 21.41 -42.18
C TYR A 912 17.86 21.13 -42.93
N SER A 913 18.26 22.06 -43.82
CA SER A 913 19.58 22.03 -44.47
C SER A 913 20.54 22.96 -43.73
N LEU A 914 21.53 22.37 -43.06
CA LEU A 914 22.60 23.09 -42.40
C LEU A 914 23.80 23.22 -43.34
N VAL A 915 24.41 24.41 -43.38
CA VAL A 915 25.72 24.62 -43.99
C VAL A 915 26.67 25.19 -42.96
N ASP A 916 27.80 24.52 -42.73
CA ASP A 916 28.80 24.91 -41.74
C ASP A 916 30.12 25.25 -42.42
N GLN A 917 30.75 26.34 -41.99
CA GLN A 917 32.05 26.77 -42.50
C GLN A 917 33.16 26.17 -41.64
N ILE A 918 34.08 25.45 -42.26
CA ILE A 918 35.15 24.72 -41.58
C ILE A 918 36.53 25.02 -42.15
N THR A 919 37.57 24.72 -41.36
CA THR A 919 38.95 24.82 -41.84
C THR A 919 39.27 23.60 -42.72
N PRO A 920 39.80 23.78 -43.94
CA PRO A 920 40.24 22.67 -44.77
C PRO A 920 41.34 21.84 -44.10
N ASN A 921 41.43 20.57 -44.49
CA ASN A 921 42.39 19.58 -44.00
C ASN A 921 42.34 19.32 -42.48
N VAL A 922 41.25 19.69 -41.82
CA VAL A 922 40.95 19.37 -40.43
C VAL A 922 39.77 18.40 -40.38
N LYS A 923 39.91 17.37 -39.55
CA LYS A 923 38.87 16.38 -39.31
C LYS A 923 37.92 16.87 -38.21
N TYR A 924 36.63 16.82 -38.49
CA TYR A 924 35.56 17.19 -37.57
C TYR A 924 34.61 16.02 -37.36
N TYR A 925 34.06 15.91 -36.15
CA TYR A 925 33.05 14.94 -35.79
C TYR A 925 31.76 15.68 -35.46
N TYR A 926 30.70 15.40 -36.21
CA TYR A 926 29.38 16.00 -36.06
C TYR A 926 28.41 15.02 -35.42
N LEU A 927 27.57 15.55 -34.53
CA LEU A 927 26.44 14.84 -33.93
C LEU A 927 25.24 15.78 -33.93
N PHE A 928 24.09 15.27 -34.36
CA PHE A 928 22.85 16.03 -34.42
C PHE A 928 21.84 15.42 -33.46
N ARG A 929 20.97 16.26 -32.88
CA ARG A 929 19.89 15.81 -32.01
C ARG A 929 18.70 16.76 -32.12
N LEU A 930 17.49 16.21 -32.22
CA LEU A 930 16.27 16.99 -32.04
C LEU A 930 15.91 17.09 -30.56
N VAL A 931 15.41 18.25 -30.16
CA VAL A 931 14.84 18.49 -28.84
C VAL A 931 13.41 18.97 -29.06
N THR A 932 12.47 18.35 -28.34
CA THR A 932 11.05 18.68 -28.48
C THR A 932 10.71 20.04 -27.86
N GLU A 933 9.50 20.54 -28.09
CA GLU A 933 9.04 21.81 -27.51
C GLU A 933 9.06 21.80 -25.98
N ASN A 934 8.80 20.63 -25.37
CA ASN A 934 8.88 20.42 -23.92
C ASN A 934 10.31 20.18 -23.42
N ASN A 935 11.32 20.50 -24.22
CA ASN A 935 12.74 20.29 -23.93
C ASN A 935 13.12 18.81 -23.68
N MET A 936 12.38 17.85 -24.23
CA MET A 936 12.77 16.44 -24.17
C MET A 936 13.88 16.15 -25.19
N PRO A 937 15.05 15.62 -24.75
CA PRO A 937 16.10 15.22 -25.68
C PRO A 937 15.65 14.01 -26.51
N GLY A 938 15.64 14.14 -27.83
CA GLY A 938 15.36 13.05 -28.75
C GLY A 938 16.59 12.19 -29.04
N HIS A 939 16.43 11.26 -29.98
CA HIS A 939 17.54 10.43 -30.43
C HIS A 939 18.62 11.24 -31.14
N VAL A 940 19.85 10.80 -30.95
CA VAL A 940 21.02 11.35 -31.65
C VAL A 940 21.17 10.71 -33.03
N SER A 941 21.73 11.45 -33.98
CA SER A 941 22.14 10.89 -35.28
C SER A 941 23.31 9.92 -35.13
N THR A 942 23.65 9.21 -36.21
CA THR A 942 24.99 8.66 -36.38
C THR A 942 26.03 9.80 -36.28
N ILE A 943 27.23 9.51 -35.78
CA ILE A 943 28.31 10.51 -35.75
C ILE A 943 28.93 10.58 -37.15
N TYR A 944 29.07 11.78 -37.70
CA TYR A 944 29.67 11.99 -39.03
C TYR A 944 31.08 12.56 -38.88
N GLU A 945 32.07 11.82 -39.36
CA GLU A 945 33.43 12.30 -39.55
C GLU A 945 33.51 13.04 -40.89
N ALA A 946 33.63 14.36 -40.85
CA ALA A 946 33.71 15.22 -42.03
C ALA A 946 35.09 15.86 -42.14
N THR A 947 35.67 15.81 -43.34
CA THR A 947 36.91 16.52 -43.68
C THR A 947 36.72 17.22 -45.01
N LEU A 948 36.89 18.54 -45.05
CA LEU A 948 37.02 19.29 -46.29
C LEU A 948 38.49 19.24 -46.72
N VAL A 949 38.81 18.49 -47.77
CA VAL A 949 40.17 18.40 -48.30
C VAL A 949 40.40 19.54 -49.29
N ASP A 950 41.51 20.25 -49.14
CA ASP A 950 41.99 21.24 -50.11
C ASP A 950 43.32 20.73 -50.66
N ASP A 951 43.29 20.25 -51.91
CA ASP A 951 44.44 19.70 -52.64
C ASP A 951 44.77 20.63 -53.81
N GLY A 952 45.69 21.56 -53.59
CA GLY A 952 46.13 22.50 -54.62
C GLY A 952 45.04 23.43 -55.16
N GLY A 953 44.02 23.78 -54.35
CA GLY A 953 42.89 24.60 -54.74
C GLY A 953 41.66 23.82 -55.21
N TYR A 954 41.78 22.50 -55.38
CA TYR A 954 40.63 21.61 -55.59
C TYR A 954 40.06 21.18 -54.24
N LYS A 955 38.88 21.69 -53.89
CA LYS A 955 38.21 21.42 -52.62
C LYS A 955 37.15 20.35 -52.80
N TYR A 956 37.18 19.32 -51.95
CA TYR A 956 36.17 18.27 -51.92
C TYR A 956 35.99 17.72 -50.51
N THR A 957 34.79 17.21 -50.19
CA THR A 957 34.48 16.70 -48.86
C THR A 957 34.58 15.19 -48.79
N LYS A 958 35.17 14.67 -47.71
CA LYS A 958 35.11 13.27 -47.32
C LYS A 958 34.22 13.13 -46.09
N PHE A 959 33.21 12.27 -46.18
CA PHE A 959 32.32 11.93 -45.08
C PHE A 959 32.47 10.44 -44.77
N ASN A 960 32.69 10.11 -43.50
CA ASN A 960 32.61 8.76 -42.97
C ASN A 960 31.60 8.75 -41.81
N THR A 961 31.01 7.59 -41.54
CA THR A 961 30.20 7.40 -40.34
C THR A 961 31.05 6.78 -39.23
N PHE A 962 30.78 7.21 -37.99
CA PHE A 962 31.41 6.72 -36.78
C PHE A 962 30.31 6.20 -35.85
N ASP A 963 30.35 4.91 -35.52
CA ASP A 963 29.35 4.26 -34.68
C ASP A 963 29.82 4.22 -33.22
N SER A 964 28.87 4.22 -32.29
CA SER A 964 29.09 3.95 -30.86
C SER A 964 29.89 2.67 -30.56
N SER A 965 29.79 1.63 -31.39
CA SER A 965 30.61 0.41 -31.29
C SER A 965 32.10 0.65 -31.48
N GLN A 966 32.47 1.79 -32.07
CA GLN A 966 33.86 2.22 -32.27
C GLN A 966 34.35 3.17 -31.17
N PHE A 967 33.51 3.48 -30.17
CA PHE A 967 33.98 4.14 -28.96
C PHE A 967 35.10 3.31 -28.36
N ILE A 968 36.22 3.96 -28.09
CA ILE A 968 37.36 3.31 -27.44
C ILE A 968 36.89 2.98 -26.04
N VAL A 969 36.51 1.72 -25.81
CA VAL A 969 36.36 1.20 -24.47
C VAL A 969 37.77 1.14 -23.91
N ASP A 970 38.17 2.22 -23.25
CA ASP A 970 39.39 2.21 -22.47
C ASP A 970 39.13 1.23 -21.32
N ASN A 971 39.44 -0.05 -21.55
CA ASN A 971 39.19 -1.18 -20.65
C ASN A 971 39.95 -1.07 -19.31
N PHE A 972 40.53 0.10 -19.03
CA PHE A 972 41.43 0.37 -17.92
C PHE A 972 41.14 1.74 -17.30
N GLN A 973 39.91 1.98 -16.82
CA GLN A 973 39.57 3.25 -16.15
C GLN A 973 40.30 3.49 -14.82
N GLU A 974 40.93 2.48 -14.21
CA GLU A 974 41.74 2.67 -12.99
C GLU A 974 43.07 1.92 -13.04
N THR A 975 44.01 2.34 -13.91
CA THR A 975 45.37 1.75 -13.95
C THR A 975 46.23 2.07 -12.71
N SER A 976 45.76 2.93 -11.79
CA SER A 976 46.56 3.34 -10.64
C SER A 976 45.73 3.42 -9.35
N LYS A 977 46.24 2.82 -8.28
CA LYS A 977 45.65 2.84 -6.93
C LYS A 977 46.67 3.31 -5.91
N SER A 978 46.27 4.24 -5.04
CA SER A 978 47.15 4.75 -3.98
C SER A 978 47.08 3.85 -2.73
N PHE A 979 48.23 3.52 -2.14
CA PHE A 979 48.32 2.78 -0.87
C PHE A 979 49.44 3.37 0.01
N LYS A 980 49.40 3.09 1.32
CA LYS A 980 50.38 3.62 2.29
C LYS A 980 51.55 2.66 2.58
N LYS A 981 51.24 1.42 3.00
CA LYS A 981 52.25 0.44 3.47
C LYS A 981 52.12 -0.94 2.84
N ILE A 982 50.91 -1.45 2.63
CA ILE A 982 50.65 -2.82 2.19
C ILE A 982 49.96 -2.81 0.82
N LEU A 983 50.43 -3.68 -0.07
CA LEU A 983 49.83 -3.96 -1.38
C LEU A 983 49.41 -5.43 -1.39
N LYS A 984 48.12 -5.70 -1.60
CA LYS A 984 47.58 -7.04 -1.84
C LYS A 984 47.21 -7.12 -3.32
N LEU A 985 47.70 -8.14 -4.00
CA LEU A 985 47.39 -8.42 -5.41
C LEU A 985 46.58 -9.70 -5.48
N GLU A 986 45.35 -9.61 -6.00
CA GLU A 986 44.48 -10.76 -6.20
C GLU A 986 43.86 -10.71 -7.61
N PRO A 987 43.66 -11.86 -8.27
CA PRO A 987 42.83 -11.95 -9.46
C PRO A 987 41.42 -11.40 -9.21
N ASN A 988 40.81 -10.82 -10.24
CA ASN A 988 39.37 -10.53 -10.21
C ASN A 988 38.60 -11.84 -10.00
N ILE A 989 37.47 -11.80 -9.29
CA ILE A 989 36.65 -13.00 -9.02
C ILE A 989 36.22 -13.73 -10.31
N ASN A 990 35.98 -13.01 -11.41
CA ASN A 990 35.66 -13.59 -12.72
C ASN A 990 36.82 -14.41 -13.32
N GLN A 991 38.06 -14.15 -12.89
CA GLN A 991 39.21 -14.98 -13.24
C GLN A 991 39.30 -16.23 -12.36
N LEU A 992 38.54 -16.31 -11.26
CA LEU A 992 38.56 -17.42 -10.31
C LEU A 992 37.32 -18.31 -10.39
N THR A 993 36.23 -17.83 -11.00
CA THR A 993 35.00 -18.60 -11.21
C THR A 993 35.26 -19.84 -12.06
N LEU A 994 34.76 -21.00 -11.65
CA LEU A 994 34.89 -22.23 -12.44
C LEU A 994 33.88 -22.23 -13.59
N ASP A 995 34.36 -22.51 -14.80
CA ASP A 995 33.53 -22.86 -15.95
C ASP A 995 33.54 -24.38 -16.10
N THR A 996 32.38 -24.98 -15.88
CA THR A 996 32.14 -26.42 -15.88
C THR A 996 31.29 -26.86 -17.07
N ALA A 997 31.11 -26.03 -18.10
CA ALA A 997 30.25 -26.36 -19.25
C ALA A 997 30.68 -27.65 -19.97
N ASP A 998 31.99 -27.91 -19.98
CA ASP A 998 32.59 -29.09 -20.62
C ASP A 998 32.78 -30.28 -19.64
N ALA A 999 32.41 -30.13 -18.35
CA ALA A 999 32.61 -31.15 -17.33
C ALA A 999 31.46 -32.18 -17.30
N ASP A 1000 31.81 -33.46 -17.37
CA ASP A 1000 30.88 -34.58 -17.28
C ASP A 1000 30.67 -35.00 -15.82
N PHE A 1001 29.61 -34.49 -15.21
CA PHE A 1001 29.26 -34.75 -13.81
C PHE A 1001 28.89 -36.21 -13.51
N THR A 1002 28.79 -37.09 -14.51
CA THR A 1002 28.56 -38.53 -14.30
C THR A 1002 29.86 -39.30 -13.99
N LYS A 1003 31.03 -38.66 -14.14
CA LYS A 1003 32.34 -39.26 -13.89
C LYS A 1003 32.96 -38.76 -12.59
N ARG A 1004 33.97 -39.48 -12.10
CA ARG A 1004 34.72 -39.09 -10.90
C ARG A 1004 35.38 -37.73 -11.13
N ALA A 1005 35.32 -36.84 -10.14
CA ALA A 1005 35.87 -35.49 -10.21
C ALA A 1005 37.36 -35.44 -10.59
N ARG A 1006 38.15 -36.43 -10.17
CA ARG A 1006 39.57 -36.57 -10.57
C ARG A 1006 39.74 -36.68 -12.09
N ASP A 1007 38.82 -37.37 -12.76
CA ASP A 1007 38.89 -37.68 -14.19
C ASP A 1007 38.29 -36.54 -15.05
N GLN A 1008 37.75 -35.50 -14.41
CA GLN A 1008 37.13 -34.34 -15.06
C GLN A 1008 37.87 -33.03 -14.79
N LEU A 1009 38.96 -33.05 -14.04
CA LEU A 1009 39.71 -31.85 -13.67
C LEU A 1009 40.23 -31.08 -14.89
N ASP A 1010 40.64 -31.78 -15.95
CA ASP A 1010 41.12 -31.17 -17.20
C ASP A 1010 39.99 -30.56 -18.05
N ASN A 1011 38.73 -30.92 -17.77
CA ASN A 1011 37.54 -30.40 -18.45
C ASN A 1011 36.94 -29.19 -17.72
N VAL A 1012 37.47 -28.80 -16.56
CA VAL A 1012 37.07 -27.63 -15.80
C VAL A 1012 38.03 -26.48 -16.10
N LYS A 1013 37.50 -25.40 -16.67
CA LYS A 1013 38.29 -24.18 -16.94
C LYS A 1013 38.18 -23.23 -15.74
N ILE A 1014 39.27 -22.55 -15.41
CA ILE A 1014 39.31 -21.57 -14.32
C ILE A 1014 39.23 -20.16 -14.92
N GLY A 1015 38.19 -19.44 -14.53
CA GLY A 1015 37.84 -18.10 -14.99
C GLY A 1015 36.81 -18.12 -16.13
N ASN A 1016 35.80 -17.26 -16.03
CA ASN A 1016 34.80 -17.02 -17.10
C ASN A 1016 35.13 -15.76 -17.93
N SER A 1017 36.33 -15.21 -17.78
CA SER A 1017 36.78 -14.04 -18.53
C SER A 1017 37.32 -14.44 -19.91
N GLU A 1018 36.95 -13.69 -20.96
CA GLU A 1018 37.46 -13.89 -22.33
C GLU A 1018 39.00 -13.93 -22.42
N LYS A 1019 39.69 -13.26 -21.48
CA LYS A 1019 41.16 -13.24 -21.41
C LYS A 1019 41.62 -13.79 -20.06
N SER A 1020 41.93 -15.08 -20.02
CA SER A 1020 42.56 -15.76 -18.87
C SER A 1020 43.88 -15.09 -18.47
N ILE A 1021 44.12 -14.98 -17.16
CA ILE A 1021 45.41 -14.53 -16.59
C ILE A 1021 46.41 -15.68 -16.37
N PHE A 1022 45.96 -16.93 -16.48
CA PHE A 1022 46.76 -18.12 -16.17
C PHE A 1022 47.58 -18.66 -17.34
N ASP A 1023 47.43 -18.09 -18.54
CA ASP A 1023 48.10 -18.53 -19.78
C ASP A 1023 49.55 -18.04 -19.88
N GLY A 1024 50.27 -17.99 -18.76
CA GLY A 1024 51.67 -17.54 -18.70
C GLY A 1024 51.88 -16.04 -18.93
N LYS A 1025 50.82 -15.22 -18.82
CA LYS A 1025 50.92 -13.76 -19.00
C LYS A 1025 51.76 -13.11 -17.91
N LYS A 1026 52.54 -12.09 -18.30
CA LYS A 1026 53.36 -11.28 -17.39
C LYS A 1026 52.73 -9.91 -17.21
N PHE A 1027 52.38 -9.58 -15.97
CA PHE A 1027 51.87 -8.29 -15.57
C PHE A 1027 53.00 -7.43 -15.01
N LYS A 1028 53.10 -6.18 -15.45
CA LYS A 1028 54.05 -5.22 -14.89
C LYS A 1028 53.29 -4.19 -14.05
N ILE A 1029 53.57 -4.19 -12.75
CA ILE A 1029 53.00 -3.24 -11.80
C ILE A 1029 54.08 -2.24 -11.43
N ARG A 1030 53.87 -0.96 -11.78
CA ARG A 1030 54.81 0.11 -11.46
C ARG A 1030 54.42 0.81 -10.16
N LEU A 1031 55.26 0.68 -9.14
CA LEU A 1031 55.15 1.43 -7.90
C LEU A 1031 55.89 2.76 -8.05
N THR A 1032 55.22 3.87 -7.77
CA THR A 1032 55.84 5.21 -7.80
C THR A 1032 55.75 5.84 -6.42
N SER A 1033 56.90 6.18 -5.82
CA SER A 1033 56.94 6.92 -4.56
C SER A 1033 56.42 8.34 -4.77
N LYS A 1034 55.32 8.70 -4.09
CA LYS A 1034 54.80 10.08 -4.12
C LYS A 1034 55.77 11.10 -3.52
N LYS A 1035 56.62 10.69 -2.56
CA LYS A 1035 57.57 11.59 -1.87
C LYS A 1035 58.86 11.82 -2.66
N THR A 1036 59.34 10.80 -3.37
CA THR A 1036 60.68 10.84 -4.00
C THR A 1036 60.65 10.69 -5.52
N GLY A 1037 59.48 10.41 -6.12
CA GLY A 1037 59.34 10.16 -7.56
C GLY A 1037 60.00 8.86 -8.07
N LYS A 1038 60.72 8.13 -7.21
CA LYS A 1038 61.38 6.87 -7.55
C LYS A 1038 60.35 5.81 -7.95
N LYS A 1039 60.68 5.03 -8.98
CA LYS A 1039 59.82 4.00 -9.57
C LYS A 1039 60.44 2.62 -9.39
N THR A 1040 59.63 1.64 -9.02
CA THR A 1040 60.01 0.21 -8.95
C THR A 1040 58.96 -0.59 -9.70
N ASP A 1041 59.39 -1.48 -10.60
CA ASP A 1041 58.49 -2.33 -11.38
C ASP A 1041 58.48 -3.74 -10.79
N LEU A 1042 57.28 -4.28 -10.51
CA LEU A 1042 57.05 -5.67 -10.14
C LEU A 1042 56.54 -6.42 -11.37
N ASN A 1043 57.24 -7.46 -11.79
CA ASN A 1043 56.75 -8.36 -12.84
C ASN A 1043 56.11 -9.58 -12.17
N VAL A 1044 54.80 -9.78 -12.38
CA VAL A 1044 54.01 -10.84 -11.75
C VAL A 1044 53.43 -11.76 -12.80
N THR A 1045 53.41 -13.05 -12.52
CA THR A 1045 52.73 -14.08 -13.31
C THR A 1045 51.87 -14.91 -12.38
N PHE A 1046 50.64 -15.19 -12.79
CA PHE A 1046 49.73 -16.07 -12.06
C PHE A 1046 49.85 -17.49 -12.64
N ASN A 1047 50.15 -18.45 -11.79
CA ASN A 1047 50.28 -19.87 -12.16
C ASN A 1047 49.27 -20.69 -11.37
N LEU A 1048 48.58 -21.61 -12.04
CA LEU A 1048 47.77 -22.63 -11.38
C LEU A 1048 48.68 -23.69 -10.76
N LYS A 1049 48.41 -24.06 -9.52
CA LYS A 1049 49.09 -25.16 -8.83
C LYS A 1049 48.07 -26.23 -8.48
N ASN A 1050 48.17 -27.38 -9.13
CA ASN A 1050 47.42 -28.57 -8.75
C ASN A 1050 48.09 -29.16 -7.51
N LYS A 1051 47.44 -29.02 -6.35
CA LYS A 1051 47.90 -29.63 -5.10
C LYS A 1051 47.04 -30.85 -4.82
N VAL A 1052 47.63 -32.03 -4.96
CA VAL A 1052 47.01 -33.26 -4.46
C VAL A 1052 47.12 -33.22 -2.94
N LEU A 1053 45.99 -33.02 -2.27
CA LEU A 1053 45.90 -33.21 -0.82
C LEU A 1053 45.77 -34.72 -0.60
N TYR A 1054 46.79 -35.30 0.05
CA TYR A 1054 46.80 -36.72 0.44
C TYR A 1054 45.88 -36.97 1.63
#